data_AF-A0A7S1NYF9-F1
#
_entry.id   AF-A0A7S1NYF9-F1
#
_cell.length_a   1.000
_cell.length_b   1.000
_cell.length_c   1.000
_cell.angle_alpha   90.00
_cell.angle_beta   90.00
_cell.angle_gamma   90.00
#
_symmetry.space_group_name_H-M   'P 1'
#
loop_
_entity.id
_entity.type
_entity.pdbx_description
1 polymer ?
#
loop_
_entity_poly.entity_id
_entity_poly.type
_entity_poly.pdbx_seq_one_letter_code
_entity_poly.pdbx_strand_id
1 'polypeptide(L)'
;NVILSARLRINRSIRGFALPPQCTRGERRKVESVVANALCRLTGELKGRYFPLAKMAAADRDDLVIDKMLFTPPDSQYCQSSRIGRDWPDGRGLYMTDDKSVLVWVNEDDHLRVVALQPNADLKTLITKTQYLMTELSNALKQDKADFLIDQQFGYITSSPSNWGTGLHVSVVLRVPNLATLLAFKPLAKTPRATQQPDDKATALLAALGLYISPAPDGRFGDAAADGALDVGNIAKAGMTEDEILEVVGEGVKQLIAWEAMLDKEGGSAAVQDEVRKVTQRGFKRPEPKAKAEKVEKVEVPPKEQPKKDAEAPTEKEEPKELPIEKKETREPDHGPADVAAAPSATAGGQAVRDILKAHPELAEKYKGVKSRNDFTLEMATKCGIEDASPSSDAAVGCVVGDEESVSLFRDFYGLVVAKRHGLGPNGRHPTPSPMLIDPTHIKADSWDPSGNVILSARLRINRSIRGFALPPQCTRGERRKVESVVANALCRLTGELKGRYFPLAKMAAADRDDLVIDKMLFTPPDSQYCQSSRIGRDWPDGRGLYMTDDKSVLVWVNEDDHLRVVALQPNADLKTLITKTQYLMTELSNALKQDKADFLIDQQFGYITSSPSNWGTGLHVSVVLRVPNLATLLAFKPLAKTPRATQQPDDKATALLAALGLYISPAPDGRFGDAAADGALDVGNIAKAGMTEDEILEVVGEGVKQLIAWEAMLDKEGGSAAVQDEVRKVTQRGFKRPEPKAKAEKVEKVEVPPKEQPKKDAEAPTEKEEPKELPIEKKETREPDHGPADVAAAPSATAGGQA
;
A
#
# COMPACT_ATOMS: atom_id res chain seq x y z
N ASN A 1 -25.52 -40.02 1.71
CA ASN A 1 -25.59 -39.44 3.07
C ASN A 1 -24.26 -38.91 3.59
N VAL A 2 -23.11 -39.39 3.10
CA VAL A 2 -21.78 -38.91 3.51
C VAL A 2 -21.32 -37.69 2.69
N ILE A 3 -21.67 -37.59 1.41
CA ILE A 3 -21.35 -36.41 0.58
C ILE A 3 -22.32 -35.28 0.90
N LEU A 4 -21.79 -34.14 1.31
CA LEU A 4 -22.55 -32.94 1.67
C LEU A 4 -22.72 -32.00 0.48
N SER A 5 -21.64 -31.77 -0.26
CA SER A 5 -21.61 -30.87 -1.41
C SER A 5 -20.50 -31.26 -2.39
N ALA A 6 -20.63 -30.79 -3.62
CA ALA A 6 -19.59 -30.88 -4.64
C ALA A 6 -19.38 -29.52 -5.31
N ARG A 7 -18.12 -29.25 -5.65
CA ARG A 7 -17.69 -28.00 -6.26
C ARG A 7 -16.77 -28.26 -7.42
N LEU A 8 -16.95 -27.50 -8.49
CA LEU A 8 -16.10 -27.53 -9.66
C LEU A 8 -15.62 -26.12 -9.97
N ARG A 9 -14.31 -25.95 -10.09
CA ARG A 9 -13.67 -24.71 -10.57
C ARG A 9 -12.92 -24.94 -11.86
N ILE A 10 -13.03 -23.99 -12.79
CA ILE A 10 -12.26 -23.97 -14.04
C ILE A 10 -11.67 -22.58 -14.24
N ASN A 11 -10.38 -22.49 -14.52
CA ASN A 11 -9.70 -21.25 -14.85
C ASN A 11 -9.42 -21.18 -16.36
N ARG A 12 -9.66 -20.02 -16.99
CA ARG A 12 -9.37 -19.78 -18.41
C ARG A 12 -8.79 -18.39 -18.64
N SER A 13 -7.93 -18.30 -19.65
CA SER A 13 -7.47 -17.03 -20.22
C SER A 13 -8.03 -16.85 -21.63
N ILE A 14 -8.10 -15.60 -22.07
CA ILE A 14 -8.61 -15.22 -23.40
C ILE A 14 -7.41 -14.96 -24.32
N ARG A 15 -7.41 -15.60 -25.49
CA ARG A 15 -6.37 -15.45 -26.51
C ARG A 15 -6.35 -14.02 -27.04
N GLY A 16 -5.14 -13.49 -27.27
CA GLY A 16 -4.95 -12.14 -27.82
C GLY A 16 -4.93 -11.03 -26.78
N PHE A 17 -5.13 -11.34 -25.50
CA PHE A 17 -4.97 -10.41 -24.39
C PHE A 17 -3.80 -10.83 -23.49
N ALA A 18 -3.09 -9.85 -22.93
CA ALA A 18 -2.09 -10.10 -21.91
C ALA A 18 -2.75 -10.67 -20.64
N LEU A 19 -2.08 -11.61 -19.97
CA LEU A 19 -2.56 -12.18 -18.70
C LEU A 19 -2.62 -11.11 -17.59
N PRO A 20 -3.45 -11.30 -16.53
CA PRO A 20 -3.64 -10.35 -15.44
C PRO A 20 -2.39 -9.70 -14.83
N PRO A 21 -1.26 -10.41 -14.61
CA PRO A 21 -0.02 -9.80 -14.12
C PRO A 21 0.49 -8.65 -15.00
N GLN A 22 0.34 -8.76 -16.33
CA GLN A 22 0.92 -7.84 -17.29
C GLN A 22 -0.11 -6.96 -18.01
N CYS A 23 -1.41 -7.31 -17.98
CA CYS A 23 -2.44 -6.56 -18.70
C CYS A 23 -2.49 -5.08 -18.31
N THR A 24 -2.66 -4.20 -19.28
CA THR A 24 -2.91 -2.78 -19.03
C THR A 24 -4.35 -2.57 -18.52
N ARG A 25 -4.60 -1.42 -17.89
CA ARG A 25 -5.96 -1.02 -17.47
C ARG A 25 -6.96 -1.06 -18.63
N GLY A 26 -6.56 -0.57 -19.81
CA GLY A 26 -7.40 -0.56 -21.01
C GLY A 26 -7.69 -1.95 -21.55
N GLU A 27 -6.68 -2.83 -21.60
CA GLU A 27 -6.88 -4.24 -22.00
C GLU A 27 -7.77 -4.98 -21.00
N ARG A 28 -7.59 -4.75 -19.69
CA ARG A 28 -8.42 -5.39 -18.67
C ARG A 28 -9.90 -5.06 -18.84
N ARG A 29 -10.23 -3.79 -19.09
CA ARG A 29 -11.60 -3.36 -19.43
C ARG A 29 -12.12 -4.00 -20.72
N LYS A 30 -11.27 -4.20 -21.73
CA LYS A 30 -11.67 -4.89 -22.96
C LYS A 30 -11.98 -6.36 -22.70
N VAL A 31 -11.16 -7.05 -21.91
CA VAL A 31 -11.43 -8.43 -21.47
C VAL A 31 -12.75 -8.50 -20.69
N GLU A 32 -12.95 -7.59 -19.73
CA GLU A 32 -14.20 -7.48 -18.97
C GLU A 32 -15.40 -7.35 -19.92
N SER A 33 -15.34 -6.42 -20.87
CA SER A 33 -16.43 -6.17 -21.81
C SER A 33 -16.75 -7.38 -22.69
N VAL A 34 -15.73 -8.02 -23.28
CA VAL A 34 -15.91 -9.19 -24.15
C VAL A 34 -16.50 -10.36 -23.36
N VAL A 35 -15.98 -10.61 -22.17
CA VAL A 35 -16.46 -11.69 -21.30
C VAL A 35 -17.87 -11.40 -20.80
N ALA A 36 -18.15 -10.20 -20.31
CA ALA A 36 -19.46 -9.82 -19.80
C ALA A 36 -20.52 -9.91 -20.90
N ASN A 37 -20.21 -9.45 -22.12
CA ASN A 37 -21.10 -9.59 -23.27
C ASN A 37 -21.40 -11.07 -23.58
N ALA A 38 -20.39 -11.92 -23.59
CA ALA A 38 -20.56 -13.36 -23.82
C ALA A 38 -21.43 -14.02 -22.73
N LEU A 39 -21.19 -13.69 -21.45
CA LEU A 39 -21.95 -14.22 -20.32
C LEU A 39 -23.42 -13.75 -20.32
N CYS A 40 -23.68 -12.50 -20.71
CA CYS A 40 -25.04 -11.96 -20.83
C CYS A 40 -25.84 -12.56 -22.00
N ARG A 41 -25.20 -13.27 -22.94
CA ARG A 41 -25.89 -14.00 -24.02
C ARG A 41 -26.33 -15.42 -23.61
N LEU A 42 -25.91 -15.90 -22.43
CA LEU A 42 -26.33 -17.21 -21.93
C LEU A 42 -27.84 -17.21 -21.64
N THR A 43 -28.51 -18.31 -22.00
CA THR A 43 -29.96 -18.47 -21.89
C THR A 43 -30.33 -19.76 -21.13
N GLY A 44 -31.63 -19.98 -20.91
CA GLY A 44 -32.12 -21.18 -20.22
C GLY A 44 -31.63 -21.28 -18.78
N GLU A 45 -31.15 -22.45 -18.38
CA GLU A 45 -30.63 -22.73 -17.03
C GLU A 45 -29.31 -21.99 -16.70
N LEU A 46 -28.65 -21.41 -17.70
CA LEU A 46 -27.43 -20.61 -17.54
C LEU A 46 -27.73 -19.11 -17.55
N LYS A 47 -29.00 -18.71 -17.65
CA LYS A 47 -29.38 -17.30 -17.58
C LYS A 47 -28.98 -16.73 -16.21
N GLY A 48 -28.47 -15.50 -16.23
CA GLY A 48 -27.95 -14.83 -15.06
C GLY A 48 -27.68 -13.35 -15.26
N ARG A 49 -27.01 -12.75 -14.28
CA ARG A 49 -26.68 -11.33 -14.26
C ARG A 49 -25.19 -11.11 -14.06
N TYR A 50 -24.65 -10.12 -14.78
CA TYR A 50 -23.29 -9.62 -14.59
C TYR A 50 -23.27 -8.40 -13.67
N PHE A 51 -22.34 -8.39 -12.72
CA PHE A 51 -22.12 -7.35 -11.74
C PHE A 51 -20.69 -6.81 -11.87
N PRO A 52 -20.48 -5.66 -12.53
CA PRO A 52 -19.17 -5.02 -12.57
C PRO A 52 -18.83 -4.43 -11.19
N LEU A 53 -17.67 -4.80 -10.63
CA LEU A 53 -17.29 -4.40 -9.27
C LEU A 53 -17.16 -2.87 -9.14
N ALA A 54 -16.70 -2.19 -10.19
CA ALA A 54 -16.54 -0.74 -10.20
C ALA A 54 -17.88 0.03 -10.05
N LYS A 55 -19.02 -0.62 -10.29
CA LYS A 55 -20.36 -0.02 -10.18
C LYS A 55 -21.23 -0.70 -9.12
N MET A 56 -20.68 -1.65 -8.37
CA MET A 56 -21.40 -2.38 -7.32
C MET A 56 -21.50 -1.51 -6.06
N ALA A 57 -22.67 -1.43 -5.44
CA ALA A 57 -22.84 -0.74 -4.17
C ALA A 57 -22.07 -1.48 -3.06
N ALA A 58 -21.57 -0.74 -2.06
CA ALA A 58 -20.78 -1.33 -0.97
C ALA A 58 -21.56 -2.40 -0.19
N ALA A 59 -22.84 -2.16 0.12
CA ALA A 59 -23.70 -3.12 0.82
C ALA A 59 -23.86 -4.43 0.03
N ASP A 60 -24.22 -4.35 -1.26
CA ASP A 60 -24.35 -5.54 -2.12
C ASP A 60 -23.03 -6.31 -2.22
N ARG A 61 -21.91 -5.58 -2.25
CA ARG A 61 -20.57 -6.17 -2.29
C ARG A 61 -20.26 -6.93 -1.00
N ASP A 62 -20.55 -6.34 0.16
CA ASP A 62 -20.28 -6.92 1.46
C ASP A 62 -21.13 -8.18 1.67
N ASP A 63 -22.42 -8.15 1.30
CA ASP A 63 -23.31 -9.31 1.35
C ASP A 63 -22.77 -10.46 0.47
N LEU A 64 -22.35 -10.17 -0.76
CA LEU A 64 -21.77 -11.19 -1.65
C LEU A 64 -20.42 -11.74 -1.15
N VAL A 65 -19.64 -10.96 -0.40
CA VAL A 65 -18.41 -11.42 0.26
C VAL A 65 -18.73 -12.29 1.48
N ILE A 66 -19.73 -11.90 2.27
CA ILE A 66 -20.23 -12.66 3.42
C ILE A 66 -20.73 -14.04 2.95
N ASP A 67 -21.52 -14.06 1.87
CA ASP A 67 -22.07 -15.27 1.24
C ASP A 67 -21.02 -16.09 0.45
N LYS A 68 -19.74 -15.68 0.46
CA LYS A 68 -18.62 -16.31 -0.26
C LYS A 68 -18.83 -16.40 -1.79
N MET A 69 -19.69 -15.56 -2.35
CA MET A 69 -20.00 -15.50 -3.78
C MET A 69 -19.03 -14.59 -4.55
N LEU A 70 -18.51 -13.56 -3.90
CA LEU A 70 -17.54 -12.63 -4.46
C LEU A 70 -16.13 -12.87 -3.93
N PHE A 71 -15.13 -12.66 -4.79
CA PHE A 71 -13.73 -12.68 -4.39
C PHE A 71 -13.35 -11.43 -3.59
N THR A 72 -12.43 -11.58 -2.65
CA THR A 72 -11.93 -10.49 -1.82
C THR A 72 -10.98 -9.58 -2.61
N PRO A 73 -10.73 -8.34 -2.15
CA PRO A 73 -9.65 -7.53 -2.68
C PRO A 73 -8.32 -8.31 -2.76
N PRO A 74 -7.48 -8.04 -3.77
CA PRO A 74 -6.17 -8.65 -3.96
C PRO A 74 -5.13 -8.04 -3.00
N ASP A 75 -5.41 -8.11 -1.71
CA ASP A 75 -4.64 -7.49 -0.63
C ASP A 75 -3.42 -8.30 -0.19
N SER A 76 -3.33 -9.58 -0.57
CA SER A 76 -2.22 -10.45 -0.21
C SER A 76 -0.89 -10.02 -0.84
N GLN A 77 0.22 -10.30 -0.14
CA GLN A 77 1.57 -10.03 -0.66
C GLN A 77 1.83 -10.68 -2.02
N TYR A 78 1.25 -11.87 -2.25
CA TYR A 78 1.32 -12.55 -3.55
C TYR A 78 0.66 -11.72 -4.65
N CYS A 79 -0.58 -11.27 -4.43
CA CYS A 79 -1.32 -10.48 -5.42
C CYS A 79 -0.67 -9.12 -5.70
N GLN A 80 -0.11 -8.48 -4.67
CA GLN A 80 0.61 -7.21 -4.81
C GLN A 80 1.91 -7.37 -5.61
N SER A 81 2.72 -8.38 -5.30
CA SER A 81 4.01 -8.61 -5.96
C SER A 81 3.88 -9.17 -7.38
N SER A 82 2.84 -9.97 -7.65
CA SER A 82 2.53 -10.47 -9.00
C SER A 82 1.84 -9.44 -9.89
N ARG A 83 1.49 -8.26 -9.35
CA ARG A 83 0.84 -7.15 -10.06
C ARG A 83 -0.59 -7.47 -10.56
N ILE A 84 -1.21 -8.53 -10.06
CA ILE A 84 -2.60 -8.91 -10.36
C ILE A 84 -3.59 -7.89 -9.77
N GLY A 85 -3.23 -7.27 -8.64
CA GLY A 85 -4.06 -6.27 -7.96
C GLY A 85 -4.11 -4.87 -8.58
N ARG A 86 -3.39 -4.60 -9.67
CA ARG A 86 -3.29 -3.26 -10.29
C ARG A 86 -4.65 -2.72 -10.73
N ASP A 87 -4.89 -1.42 -10.60
CA ASP A 87 -6.13 -0.74 -11.02
C ASP A 87 -7.41 -1.28 -10.35
N TRP A 88 -7.34 -1.91 -9.17
CA TRP A 88 -8.53 -2.42 -8.49
C TRP A 88 -9.56 -1.30 -8.19
N PRO A 89 -10.88 -1.53 -8.30
CA PRO A 89 -11.59 -2.73 -8.78
C PRO A 89 -11.91 -2.68 -10.30
N ASP A 90 -11.26 -1.81 -11.05
CA ASP A 90 -11.60 -1.50 -12.44
C ASP A 90 -11.35 -2.68 -13.39
N GLY A 91 -12.28 -2.97 -14.30
CA GLY A 91 -12.14 -4.10 -15.23
C GLY A 91 -12.48 -5.46 -14.62
N ARG A 92 -13.12 -5.52 -13.43
CA ARG A 92 -13.45 -6.77 -12.72
C ARG A 92 -14.94 -6.91 -12.52
N GLY A 93 -15.42 -8.15 -12.54
CA GLY A 93 -16.83 -8.43 -12.33
C GLY A 93 -17.12 -9.84 -11.82
N LEU A 94 -18.37 -10.02 -11.42
CA LEU A 94 -18.98 -11.30 -11.06
C LEU A 94 -20.17 -11.55 -11.99
N TYR A 95 -20.22 -12.71 -12.63
CA TYR A 95 -21.47 -13.24 -13.18
C TYR A 95 -22.05 -14.27 -12.24
N MET A 96 -23.38 -14.31 -12.14
CA MET A 96 -24.09 -15.31 -11.36
C MET A 96 -25.37 -15.72 -12.08
N THR A 97 -25.62 -17.03 -12.17
CA THR A 97 -26.90 -17.56 -12.68
C THR A 97 -28.05 -17.24 -11.73
N ASP A 98 -29.27 -17.18 -12.25
CA ASP A 98 -30.46 -16.82 -11.47
C ASP A 98 -30.69 -17.81 -10.29
N ASP A 99 -30.28 -19.07 -10.45
CA ASP A 99 -30.33 -20.11 -9.41
C ASP A 99 -29.11 -20.13 -8.46
N LYS A 100 -28.15 -19.22 -8.67
CA LYS A 100 -26.88 -19.08 -7.93
C LYS A 100 -25.98 -20.32 -7.90
N SER A 101 -26.23 -21.31 -8.76
CA SER A 101 -25.43 -22.54 -8.84
C SER A 101 -24.12 -22.36 -9.59
N VAL A 102 -24.01 -21.32 -10.42
CA VAL A 102 -22.81 -21.00 -11.20
C VAL A 102 -22.41 -19.54 -10.98
N LEU A 103 -21.11 -19.36 -10.74
CA LEU A 103 -20.47 -18.06 -10.60
C LEU A 103 -19.30 -17.97 -11.59
N VAL A 104 -19.11 -16.81 -12.21
CA VAL A 104 -17.92 -16.54 -13.04
C VAL A 104 -17.25 -15.27 -12.55
N TRP A 105 -16.04 -15.41 -12.01
CA TRP A 105 -15.21 -14.29 -11.63
C TRP A 105 -14.38 -13.84 -12.82
N VAL A 106 -14.41 -12.54 -13.10
CA VAL A 106 -13.77 -11.93 -14.26
C VAL A 106 -12.62 -11.05 -13.79
N ASN A 107 -11.41 -11.30 -14.32
CA ASN A 107 -10.18 -10.57 -14.02
C ASN A 107 -9.79 -10.54 -12.52
N GLU A 108 -10.03 -11.63 -11.80
CA GLU A 108 -9.49 -11.83 -10.44
C GLU A 108 -8.01 -12.22 -10.51
N ASP A 109 -7.67 -13.51 -10.51
CA ASP A 109 -6.30 -14.01 -10.73
C ASP A 109 -6.05 -14.38 -12.21
N ASP A 110 -7.11 -14.78 -12.90
CA ASP A 110 -7.15 -15.16 -14.32
C ASP A 110 -8.25 -14.33 -15.02
N HIS A 111 -8.32 -14.33 -16.35
CA HIS A 111 -9.42 -13.64 -17.04
C HIS A 111 -10.78 -14.21 -16.62
N LEU A 112 -10.83 -15.53 -16.39
CA LEU A 112 -12.03 -16.25 -16.01
C LEU A 112 -11.71 -17.27 -14.92
N ARG A 113 -12.49 -17.25 -13.84
CA ARG A 113 -12.63 -18.37 -12.92
C ARG A 113 -14.11 -18.72 -12.80
N VAL A 114 -14.47 -19.86 -13.38
CA VAL A 114 -15.81 -20.44 -13.29
C VAL A 114 -15.88 -21.28 -12.02
N VAL A 115 -16.96 -21.14 -11.27
CA VAL A 115 -17.25 -21.90 -10.06
C VAL A 115 -18.68 -22.43 -10.17
N ALA A 116 -18.83 -23.75 -10.29
CA ALA A 116 -20.12 -24.42 -10.25
C ALA A 116 -20.26 -25.17 -8.90
N LEU A 117 -21.45 -25.12 -8.34
CA LEU A 117 -21.77 -25.61 -7.00
C LEU A 117 -23.01 -26.50 -7.07
N GLN A 118 -22.95 -27.64 -6.41
CA GLN A 118 -24.07 -28.58 -6.32
C GLN A 118 -24.19 -29.09 -4.88
N PRO A 119 -25.38 -28.98 -4.26
CA PRO A 119 -25.63 -29.70 -3.02
C PRO A 119 -25.69 -31.21 -3.30
N ASN A 120 -25.19 -32.01 -2.37
CA ASN A 120 -25.26 -33.47 -2.38
C ASN A 120 -24.33 -34.17 -3.41
N ALA A 121 -24.53 -35.47 -3.62
CA ALA A 121 -23.62 -36.37 -4.33
C ALA A 121 -23.70 -36.35 -5.87
N ASP A 122 -24.50 -35.48 -6.48
CA ASP A 122 -24.74 -35.52 -7.93
C ASP A 122 -23.66 -34.76 -8.72
N LEU A 123 -22.46 -35.35 -8.74
CA LEU A 123 -21.32 -34.87 -9.53
C LEU A 123 -21.65 -34.85 -11.03
N LYS A 124 -22.50 -35.76 -11.52
CA LYS A 124 -22.81 -35.84 -12.94
C LYS A 124 -23.55 -34.59 -13.41
N THR A 125 -24.57 -34.17 -12.67
CA THR A 125 -25.31 -32.92 -12.96
C THR A 125 -24.38 -31.71 -12.90
N LEU A 126 -23.51 -31.64 -11.88
CA LEU A 126 -22.51 -30.56 -11.75
C LEU A 126 -21.56 -30.49 -12.98
N ILE A 127 -21.05 -31.64 -13.43
CA ILE A 127 -20.14 -31.74 -14.57
C ILE A 127 -20.86 -31.38 -15.87
N THR A 128 -22.04 -31.96 -16.11
CA THR A 128 -22.84 -31.69 -17.32
C THR A 128 -23.20 -30.22 -17.42
N LYS A 129 -23.63 -29.59 -16.31
CA LYS A 129 -23.94 -28.15 -16.28
C LYS A 129 -22.71 -27.30 -16.57
N THR A 130 -21.56 -27.66 -16.00
CA THR A 130 -20.31 -26.93 -16.24
C THR A 130 -19.84 -27.09 -17.69
N GLN A 131 -19.91 -28.29 -18.25
CA GLN A 131 -19.55 -28.55 -19.64
C GLN A 131 -20.43 -27.75 -20.60
N TYR A 132 -21.74 -27.73 -20.34
CA TYR A 132 -22.69 -26.93 -21.12
C TYR A 132 -22.34 -25.43 -21.05
N LEU A 133 -22.08 -24.90 -19.85
CA LEU A 133 -21.62 -23.53 -19.65
C LEU A 133 -20.34 -23.21 -20.43
N MET A 134 -19.31 -24.05 -20.34
CA MET A 134 -18.04 -23.80 -21.02
C MET A 134 -18.19 -23.83 -22.54
N THR A 135 -19.07 -24.68 -23.06
CA THR A 135 -19.39 -24.77 -24.49
C THR A 135 -20.11 -23.51 -24.98
N GLU A 136 -21.17 -23.10 -24.27
CA GLU A 136 -21.93 -21.90 -24.62
C GLU A 136 -21.09 -20.62 -24.46
N LEU A 137 -20.25 -20.55 -23.43
CA LEU A 137 -19.33 -19.44 -23.23
C LEU A 137 -18.29 -19.36 -24.37
N SER A 138 -17.74 -20.50 -24.81
CA SER A 138 -16.84 -20.52 -25.98
C SER A 138 -17.55 -20.04 -27.25
N ASN A 139 -18.77 -20.52 -27.50
CA ASN A 139 -19.57 -20.10 -28.65
C ASN A 139 -19.88 -18.60 -28.61
N ALA A 140 -20.24 -18.06 -27.45
CA ALA A 140 -20.52 -16.64 -27.26
C ALA A 140 -19.27 -15.77 -27.41
N LEU A 141 -18.10 -16.20 -26.90
CA LEU A 141 -16.83 -15.49 -27.07
C LEU A 141 -16.42 -15.40 -28.54
N LYS A 142 -16.63 -16.47 -29.31
CA LYS A 142 -16.29 -16.51 -30.75
C LYS A 142 -17.05 -15.47 -31.57
N GLN A 143 -18.27 -15.10 -31.16
CA GLN A 143 -19.03 -14.02 -31.80
C GLN A 143 -18.33 -12.66 -31.67
N ASP A 144 -17.54 -12.47 -30.61
CA ASP A 144 -16.72 -11.27 -30.37
C ASP A 144 -15.26 -11.45 -30.83
N LYS A 145 -14.99 -12.46 -31.69
CA LYS A 145 -13.67 -12.83 -32.20
C LYS A 145 -12.65 -13.15 -31.10
N ALA A 146 -13.12 -13.60 -29.94
CA ALA A 146 -12.31 -14.05 -28.82
C ALA A 146 -12.41 -15.57 -28.66
N ASP A 147 -11.36 -16.18 -28.12
CA ASP A 147 -11.34 -17.61 -27.81
C ASP A 147 -10.47 -17.88 -26.59
N PHE A 148 -10.55 -19.07 -26.02
CA PHE A 148 -9.67 -19.46 -24.93
C PHE A 148 -8.21 -19.60 -25.39
N LEU A 149 -7.29 -19.25 -24.50
CA LEU A 149 -5.86 -19.43 -24.71
C LEU A 149 -5.47 -20.88 -24.39
N ILE A 150 -5.12 -21.62 -25.44
CA ILE A 150 -4.69 -23.03 -25.36
C ILE A 150 -3.34 -23.15 -26.06
N ASP A 151 -2.40 -23.80 -25.38
CA ASP A 151 -1.12 -24.23 -25.91
C ASP A 151 -1.13 -25.75 -26.17
N GLN A 152 -0.44 -26.20 -27.22
CA GLN A 152 -0.43 -27.61 -27.60
C GLN A 152 0.29 -28.50 -26.60
N GLN A 153 1.31 -27.98 -25.92
CA GLN A 153 2.10 -28.73 -24.94
C GLN A 153 1.52 -28.57 -23.53
N PHE A 154 1.08 -27.37 -23.17
CA PHE A 154 0.70 -27.03 -21.79
C PHE A 154 -0.81 -26.97 -21.55
N GLY A 155 -1.64 -27.12 -22.59
CA GLY A 155 -3.09 -27.03 -22.48
C GLY A 155 -3.56 -25.58 -22.24
N TYR A 156 -4.62 -25.39 -21.46
CA TYR A 156 -5.11 -24.07 -21.11
C TYR A 156 -4.08 -23.31 -20.27
N ILE A 157 -3.77 -22.08 -20.69
CA ILE A 157 -2.80 -21.22 -20.00
C ILE A 157 -3.54 -20.25 -19.06
N THR A 158 -3.00 -20.11 -17.86
CA THR A 158 -3.46 -19.22 -16.79
C THR A 158 -2.27 -18.42 -16.24
N SER A 159 -2.54 -17.37 -15.46
CA SER A 159 -1.52 -16.53 -14.80
C SER A 159 -0.55 -17.33 -13.95
N SER A 160 -1.08 -18.32 -13.21
CA SER A 160 -0.28 -19.22 -12.40
C SER A 160 -0.05 -20.55 -13.13
N PRO A 161 1.22 -21.00 -13.28
CA PRO A 161 1.53 -22.33 -13.83
C PRO A 161 0.90 -23.50 -13.08
N SER A 162 0.57 -23.29 -11.79
CA SER A 162 -0.14 -24.28 -10.98
C SER A 162 -1.56 -24.59 -11.46
N ASN A 163 -2.10 -23.83 -12.42
CA ASN A 163 -3.42 -24.02 -13.01
C ASN A 163 -3.38 -24.38 -14.51
N TRP A 164 -2.19 -24.65 -15.08
CA TRP A 164 -2.06 -25.07 -16.48
C TRP A 164 -2.64 -26.48 -16.72
N GLY A 165 -2.85 -26.83 -18.00
CA GLY A 165 -3.42 -28.10 -18.42
C GLY A 165 -4.94 -27.97 -18.62
N THR A 166 -5.71 -28.71 -17.85
CA THR A 166 -7.18 -28.66 -17.85
C THR A 166 -7.71 -27.41 -17.14
N GLY A 167 -6.92 -26.83 -16.22
CA GLY A 167 -7.37 -25.79 -15.29
C GLY A 167 -8.53 -26.25 -14.39
N LEU A 168 -8.84 -27.55 -14.37
CA LEU A 168 -9.96 -28.14 -13.66
C LEU A 168 -9.59 -28.42 -12.21
N HIS A 169 -10.49 -28.02 -11.32
CA HIS A 169 -10.39 -28.32 -9.92
C HIS A 169 -11.76 -28.74 -9.39
N VAL A 170 -11.94 -30.04 -9.17
CA VAL A 170 -13.14 -30.64 -8.60
C VAL A 170 -12.86 -30.99 -7.14
N SER A 171 -13.77 -30.62 -6.25
CA SER A 171 -13.71 -31.07 -4.86
C SER A 171 -15.08 -31.49 -4.33
N VAL A 172 -15.05 -32.37 -3.34
CA VAL A 172 -16.22 -32.99 -2.73
C VAL A 172 -16.06 -32.89 -1.22
N VAL A 173 -17.09 -32.40 -0.56
CA VAL A 173 -17.14 -32.31 0.90
C VAL A 173 -17.81 -33.56 1.45
N LEU A 174 -17.07 -34.32 2.26
CA LEU A 174 -17.49 -35.57 2.88
C LEU A 174 -17.65 -35.41 4.39
N ARG A 175 -18.62 -36.08 4.98
CA ARG A 175 -18.79 -36.22 6.43
C ARG A 175 -18.22 -37.56 6.90
N VAL A 176 -16.96 -37.59 7.31
CA VAL A 176 -16.21 -38.81 7.65
C VAL A 176 -15.56 -38.73 9.04
N PRO A 177 -16.36 -38.63 10.13
CA PRO A 177 -15.86 -38.40 11.48
C PRO A 177 -14.94 -39.51 12.02
N ASN A 178 -15.21 -40.78 11.67
CA ASN A 178 -14.40 -41.88 12.17
C ASN A 178 -13.03 -41.90 11.49
N LEU A 179 -13.01 -41.73 10.16
CA LEU A 179 -11.77 -41.65 9.38
C LEU A 179 -10.97 -40.40 9.75
N ALA A 180 -11.65 -39.28 10.03
CA ALA A 180 -11.03 -38.07 10.55
C ALA A 180 -10.33 -38.30 11.88
N THR A 181 -10.97 -39.02 12.79
CA THR A 181 -10.37 -39.37 14.08
C THR A 181 -9.20 -40.34 13.92
N LEU A 182 -9.36 -41.40 13.12
CA LEU A 182 -8.34 -42.42 12.91
C LEU A 182 -7.05 -41.84 12.30
N LEU A 183 -7.20 -40.97 11.30
CA LEU A 183 -6.08 -40.36 10.59
C LEU A 183 -5.56 -39.10 11.30
N ALA A 184 -6.13 -38.76 12.46
CA ALA A 184 -5.84 -37.53 13.19
C ALA A 184 -5.96 -36.27 12.31
N PHE A 185 -6.96 -36.25 11.41
CA PHE A 185 -7.35 -35.01 10.73
C PHE A 185 -7.83 -34.03 11.81
N LYS A 186 -6.97 -33.07 12.20
CA LYS A 186 -7.34 -32.05 13.19
C LYS A 186 -8.57 -31.28 12.68
N PRO A 187 -9.62 -31.07 13.50
CA PRO A 187 -10.75 -30.22 13.13
C PRO A 187 -10.26 -28.80 12.83
N LEU A 188 -10.36 -28.38 11.58
CA LEU A 188 -9.78 -27.12 11.09
C LEU A 188 -10.57 -25.86 11.51
N ALA A 189 -11.74 -26.02 12.12
CA ALA A 189 -12.63 -24.93 12.52
C ALA A 189 -12.11 -24.08 13.71
N LYS A 190 -10.99 -24.43 14.36
CA LYS A 190 -10.44 -23.70 15.53
C LYS A 190 -9.00 -23.20 15.38
N THR A 191 -8.40 -23.27 14.18
CA THR A 191 -6.98 -22.90 13.96
C THR A 191 -6.83 -21.87 12.85
N PRO A 192 -6.00 -20.81 13.01
CA PRO A 192 -5.77 -19.80 11.96
C PRO A 192 -5.22 -20.40 10.66
N ARG A 193 -5.68 -19.91 9.50
CA ARG A 193 -5.37 -20.38 8.14
C ARG A 193 -3.88 -20.64 7.84
N ALA A 194 -2.98 -19.92 8.50
CA ALA A 194 -1.53 -20.06 8.37
C ALA A 194 -0.93 -21.31 9.06
N THR A 195 -1.67 -21.97 9.95
CA THR A 195 -1.26 -23.17 10.69
C THR A 195 -2.02 -24.44 10.28
N GLN A 196 -2.89 -24.31 9.27
CA GLN A 196 -3.78 -25.36 8.77
C GLN A 196 -3.09 -26.27 7.74
N GLN A 197 -1.87 -26.73 8.01
CA GLN A 197 -1.28 -27.81 7.22
C GLN A 197 -1.79 -29.15 7.77
N PRO A 198 -2.36 -30.03 6.92
CA PRO A 198 -2.72 -31.38 7.35
C PRO A 198 -1.45 -32.13 7.77
N ASP A 199 -1.56 -33.03 8.74
CA ASP A 199 -0.45 -33.90 9.16
C ASP A 199 0.13 -34.64 7.93
N ASP A 200 1.46 -34.79 7.86
CA ASP A 200 2.20 -35.32 6.70
C ASP A 200 1.64 -36.68 6.26
N LYS A 201 1.19 -37.50 7.22
CA LYS A 201 0.60 -38.82 6.96
C LYS A 201 -0.70 -38.74 6.17
N ALA A 202 -1.55 -37.79 6.51
CA ALA A 202 -2.87 -37.65 5.91
C ALA A 202 -2.77 -37.01 4.52
N THR A 203 -1.84 -36.06 4.36
CA THR A 203 -1.44 -35.51 3.06
C THR A 203 -0.84 -36.59 2.16
N ALA A 204 0.04 -37.45 2.68
CA ALA A 204 0.65 -38.54 1.91
C ALA A 204 -0.37 -39.60 1.46
N LEU A 205 -1.35 -39.92 2.30
CA LEU A 205 -2.45 -40.84 1.95
C LEU A 205 -3.29 -40.29 0.80
N LEU A 206 -3.75 -39.05 0.91
CA LEU A 206 -4.56 -38.43 -0.15
C LEU A 206 -3.74 -38.27 -1.43
N ALA A 207 -2.47 -37.89 -1.32
CA ALA A 207 -1.57 -37.83 -2.46
C ALA A 207 -1.42 -39.20 -3.15
N ALA A 208 -1.41 -40.30 -2.39
CA ALA A 208 -1.39 -41.66 -2.93
C ALA A 208 -2.70 -42.06 -3.63
N LEU A 209 -3.81 -41.39 -3.33
CA LEU A 209 -5.08 -41.49 -4.04
C LEU A 209 -5.19 -40.49 -5.21
N GLY A 210 -4.19 -39.63 -5.45
CA GLY A 210 -4.25 -38.56 -6.44
C GLY A 210 -5.06 -37.33 -6.01
N LEU A 211 -5.37 -37.25 -4.70
CA LEU A 211 -6.23 -36.26 -4.09
C LEU A 211 -5.46 -35.34 -3.14
N TYR A 212 -6.01 -34.16 -2.88
CA TYR A 212 -5.54 -33.28 -1.83
C TYR A 212 -6.70 -32.89 -0.92
N ILE A 213 -6.37 -32.39 0.27
CA ILE A 213 -7.31 -31.87 1.24
C ILE A 213 -7.26 -30.34 1.26
N SER A 214 -8.43 -29.71 1.22
CA SER A 214 -8.58 -28.28 1.42
C SER A 214 -8.83 -27.99 2.92
N PRO A 215 -8.21 -26.95 3.52
CA PRO A 215 -8.29 -26.67 4.95
C PRO A 215 -9.68 -26.37 5.54
N ALA A 216 -10.72 -26.11 4.73
CA ALA A 216 -12.11 -26.02 5.20
C ALA A 216 -13.06 -26.01 3.99
N PRO A 217 -14.27 -26.59 4.11
CA PRO A 217 -15.35 -26.35 3.16
C PRO A 217 -15.64 -24.85 3.07
N ASP A 218 -16.11 -24.37 1.91
CA ASP A 218 -16.43 -22.94 1.75
C ASP A 218 -17.67 -22.51 2.56
N GLY A 219 -18.40 -23.47 3.15
CA GLY A 219 -19.46 -23.25 4.11
C GLY A 219 -20.79 -22.84 3.49
N ARG A 220 -20.88 -22.72 2.14
CA ARG A 220 -22.07 -22.22 1.46
C ARG A 220 -23.33 -23.03 1.72
N PHE A 221 -23.16 -24.34 1.94
CA PHE A 221 -24.27 -25.26 2.19
C PHE A 221 -24.37 -25.63 3.68
N GLY A 222 -23.72 -24.88 4.58
CA GLY A 222 -23.63 -25.22 6.01
C GLY A 222 -22.78 -26.46 6.31
N ASP A 223 -22.08 -26.98 5.30
CA ASP A 223 -21.24 -28.18 5.35
C ASP A 223 -19.99 -28.01 6.22
N ALA A 224 -19.47 -26.78 6.34
CA ALA A 224 -18.36 -26.45 7.24
C ALA A 224 -18.66 -26.69 8.73
N ALA A 225 -19.93 -26.76 9.13
CA ALA A 225 -20.34 -27.02 10.51
C ALA A 225 -20.53 -28.52 10.82
N ALA A 226 -20.43 -29.40 9.82
CA ALA A 226 -20.60 -30.83 10.02
C ALA A 226 -19.38 -31.46 10.72
N ASP A 227 -19.66 -32.27 11.73
CA ASP A 227 -18.61 -33.04 12.42
C ASP A 227 -17.93 -34.02 11.45
N GLY A 228 -16.60 -34.01 11.43
CA GLY A 228 -15.80 -34.80 10.48
C GLY A 228 -15.86 -34.33 9.02
N ALA A 229 -16.22 -33.06 8.75
CA ALA A 229 -16.24 -32.52 7.39
C ALA A 229 -14.84 -32.45 6.75
N LEU A 230 -14.72 -33.00 5.54
CA LEU A 230 -13.47 -33.11 4.80
C LEU A 230 -13.69 -32.68 3.33
N ASP A 231 -13.04 -31.61 2.88
CA ASP A 231 -13.06 -31.17 1.48
C ASP A 231 -11.88 -31.77 0.71
N VAL A 232 -12.18 -32.68 -0.22
CA VAL A 232 -11.19 -33.49 -0.95
C VAL A 232 -11.30 -33.20 -2.44
N GLY A 233 -10.18 -32.91 -3.11
CA GLY A 233 -10.17 -32.61 -4.54
C GLY A 233 -8.97 -33.16 -5.30
N ASN A 234 -8.89 -32.93 -6.60
CA ASN A 234 -7.79 -33.41 -7.44
C ASN A 234 -6.48 -32.64 -7.23
N ILE A 235 -5.36 -33.36 -7.22
CA ILE A 235 -4.01 -32.76 -7.34
C ILE A 235 -3.68 -32.43 -8.80
N ALA A 236 -3.94 -33.39 -9.69
CA ALA A 236 -3.51 -33.30 -11.08
C ALA A 236 -4.38 -32.30 -11.84
N LYS A 237 -3.73 -31.37 -12.55
CA LYS A 237 -4.37 -30.44 -13.49
C LYS A 237 -3.80 -30.53 -14.90
N ALA A 238 -2.57 -31.00 -15.05
CA ALA A 238 -1.88 -31.18 -16.32
C ALA A 238 -1.43 -32.63 -16.52
N GLY A 239 -1.37 -33.07 -17.77
CA GLY A 239 -0.95 -34.43 -18.16
C GLY A 239 -1.96 -35.53 -17.83
N MET A 240 -3.25 -35.15 -17.69
CA MET A 240 -4.43 -35.99 -17.61
C MET A 240 -5.59 -35.22 -18.26
N THR A 241 -6.56 -35.91 -18.84
CA THR A 241 -7.79 -35.29 -19.35
C THR A 241 -8.74 -34.92 -18.20
N GLU A 242 -9.71 -34.04 -18.45
CA GLU A 242 -10.77 -33.75 -17.47
C GLU A 242 -11.49 -35.02 -17.00
N ASP A 243 -11.78 -35.95 -17.92
CA ASP A 243 -12.44 -37.23 -17.61
C ASP A 243 -11.58 -38.12 -16.69
N GLU A 244 -10.28 -38.22 -16.96
CA GLU A 244 -9.35 -38.99 -16.13
C GLU A 244 -9.21 -38.39 -14.72
N ILE A 245 -9.21 -37.05 -14.62
CA ILE A 245 -9.20 -36.35 -13.32
C ILE A 245 -10.48 -36.68 -12.54
N LEU A 246 -11.64 -36.63 -13.20
CA LEU A 246 -12.93 -36.94 -12.60
C LEU A 246 -13.02 -38.41 -12.14
N GLU A 247 -12.46 -39.34 -12.92
CA GLU A 247 -12.36 -40.76 -12.58
C GLU A 247 -11.51 -40.95 -11.31
N VAL A 248 -10.35 -40.28 -11.21
CA VAL A 248 -9.49 -40.33 -10.00
C VAL A 248 -10.20 -39.75 -8.78
N VAL A 249 -10.88 -38.60 -8.92
CA VAL A 249 -11.66 -38.01 -7.81
C VAL A 249 -12.77 -38.94 -7.37
N GLY A 250 -13.52 -39.50 -8.32
CA GLY A 250 -14.61 -40.44 -8.05
C GLY A 250 -14.15 -41.68 -7.30
N GLU A 251 -13.10 -42.36 -7.77
CA GLU A 251 -12.57 -43.56 -7.13
C GLU A 251 -11.94 -43.26 -5.76
N GLY A 252 -11.20 -42.15 -5.65
CA GLY A 252 -10.64 -41.72 -4.38
C GLY A 252 -11.73 -41.43 -3.32
N VAL A 253 -12.80 -40.72 -3.70
CA VAL A 253 -13.94 -40.45 -2.81
C VAL A 253 -14.67 -41.75 -2.43
N LYS A 254 -14.90 -42.67 -3.38
CA LYS A 254 -15.49 -43.99 -3.08
C LYS A 254 -14.67 -44.76 -2.05
N GLN A 255 -13.34 -44.74 -2.17
CA GLN A 255 -12.46 -45.42 -1.22
C GLN A 255 -12.55 -44.81 0.19
N LEU A 256 -12.58 -43.48 0.31
CA LEU A 256 -12.74 -42.80 1.59
C LEU A 256 -14.09 -43.15 2.25
N ILE A 257 -15.16 -43.18 1.48
CA ILE A 257 -16.50 -43.59 1.95
C ILE A 257 -16.50 -45.07 2.39
N ALA A 258 -15.82 -45.95 1.64
CA ALA A 258 -15.69 -47.35 1.99
C ALA A 258 -14.93 -47.53 3.32
N TRP A 259 -13.85 -46.79 3.54
CA TRP A 259 -13.12 -46.80 4.80
C TRP A 259 -13.93 -46.28 5.97
N GLU A 260 -14.69 -45.19 5.79
CA GLU A 260 -15.62 -44.70 6.82
C GLU A 260 -16.62 -45.79 7.23
N ALA A 261 -17.23 -46.46 6.24
CA ALA A 261 -18.19 -47.54 6.49
C ALA A 261 -17.55 -48.81 7.10
N MET A 262 -16.25 -49.04 6.88
CA MET A 262 -15.50 -50.11 7.53
C MET A 262 -15.22 -49.80 8.99
N LEU A 263 -14.93 -48.53 9.32
CA LEU A 263 -14.65 -48.10 10.70
C LEU A 263 -15.86 -48.21 11.62
N ASP A 264 -17.07 -48.19 11.08
CA ASP A 264 -18.30 -48.47 11.82
C ASP A 264 -18.43 -49.95 12.29
N LYS A 265 -17.59 -50.86 11.78
CA LYS A 265 -17.63 -52.30 12.09
C LYS A 265 -16.59 -52.69 13.15
N GLU A 266 -16.92 -53.70 13.96
CA GLU A 266 -16.01 -54.27 14.95
C GLU A 266 -14.73 -54.81 14.27
N GLY A 267 -13.55 -54.38 14.72
CA GLY A 267 -12.26 -54.69 14.09
C GLY A 267 -11.91 -53.83 12.85
N GLY A 268 -12.79 -52.91 12.43
CA GLY A 268 -12.60 -52.06 11.25
C GLY A 268 -11.35 -51.16 11.30
N SER A 269 -10.98 -50.69 12.49
CA SER A 269 -9.79 -49.83 12.67
C SER A 269 -8.50 -50.47 12.20
N ALA A 270 -8.27 -51.76 12.49
CA ALA A 270 -7.05 -52.45 12.09
C ALA A 270 -7.03 -52.71 10.56
N ALA A 271 -8.18 -53.05 9.99
CA ALA A 271 -8.33 -53.29 8.55
C ALA A 271 -8.08 -52.00 7.74
N VAL A 272 -8.66 -50.87 8.16
CA VAL A 272 -8.47 -49.57 7.49
C VAL A 272 -7.02 -49.12 7.60
N GLN A 273 -6.36 -49.28 8.76
CA GLN A 273 -4.94 -48.94 8.91
C GLN A 273 -4.03 -49.75 7.97
N ASP A 274 -4.32 -51.04 7.77
CA ASP A 274 -3.58 -51.89 6.82
C ASP A 274 -3.81 -51.47 5.37
N GLU A 275 -5.05 -51.16 4.97
CA GLU A 275 -5.34 -50.65 3.63
C GLU A 275 -4.69 -49.28 3.37
N VAL A 276 -4.78 -48.35 4.32
CA VAL A 276 -4.11 -47.05 4.27
C VAL A 276 -2.61 -47.23 4.03
N ARG A 277 -1.96 -48.14 4.77
CA ARG A 277 -0.54 -48.45 4.59
C ARG A 277 -0.24 -48.97 3.18
N LYS A 278 -1.05 -49.91 2.66
CA LYS A 278 -0.87 -50.47 1.31
C LYS A 278 -1.04 -49.42 0.22
N VAL A 279 -2.05 -48.56 0.33
CA VAL A 279 -2.31 -47.47 -0.63
C VAL A 279 -1.17 -46.46 -0.62
N THR A 280 -0.74 -46.01 0.56
CA THR A 280 0.38 -45.06 0.68
C THR A 280 1.68 -45.64 0.12
N GLN A 281 1.95 -46.94 0.34
CA GLN A 281 3.13 -47.61 -0.23
C GLN A 281 3.06 -47.77 -1.75
N ARG A 282 1.87 -48.06 -2.29
CA ARG A 282 1.67 -48.16 -3.75
C ARG A 282 1.89 -46.81 -4.43
N GLY A 283 1.51 -45.72 -3.76
CA GLY A 283 1.52 -44.36 -4.29
C GLY A 283 0.50 -44.16 -5.42
N PHE A 284 0.38 -42.91 -5.87
CA PHE A 284 -0.47 -42.59 -7.01
C PHE A 284 0.28 -42.84 -8.31
N LYS A 285 -0.29 -43.68 -9.17
CA LYS A 285 0.15 -43.85 -10.57
C LYS A 285 -0.88 -43.21 -11.46
N ARG A 286 -0.41 -42.34 -12.36
CA ARG A 286 -1.29 -41.75 -13.38
C ARG A 286 -1.85 -42.86 -14.27
N PRO A 287 -3.11 -42.75 -14.71
CA PRO A 287 -3.64 -43.61 -15.75
C PRO A 287 -2.71 -43.58 -16.97
N GLU A 288 -2.49 -44.74 -17.59
CA GLU A 288 -1.83 -44.77 -18.89
C GLU A 288 -2.70 -44.02 -19.90
N PRO A 289 -2.12 -43.16 -20.75
CA PRO A 289 -2.88 -42.38 -21.71
C PRO A 289 -3.71 -43.34 -22.58
N LYS A 290 -5.05 -43.21 -22.50
CA LYS A 290 -5.96 -44.02 -23.32
C LYS A 290 -5.66 -43.72 -24.79
N ALA A 291 -5.02 -44.64 -25.50
CA ALA A 291 -4.79 -44.54 -26.93
C ALA A 291 -6.15 -44.54 -27.65
N LYS A 292 -6.69 -43.36 -27.94
CA LYS A 292 -7.77 -43.19 -28.90
C LYS A 292 -7.26 -42.39 -30.08
N ALA A 293 -7.03 -43.14 -31.15
CA ALA A 293 -6.98 -42.66 -32.51
C ALA A 293 -8.34 -42.05 -32.88
N GLU A 294 -8.36 -40.76 -33.17
CA GLU A 294 -9.22 -40.22 -34.22
C GLU A 294 -8.31 -39.41 -35.14
N LYS A 295 -8.32 -39.77 -36.43
CA LYS A 295 -7.60 -39.06 -37.48
C LYS A 295 -8.08 -37.61 -37.49
N VAL A 296 -7.23 -36.70 -37.00
CA VAL A 296 -7.33 -35.30 -37.42
C VAL A 296 -7.03 -35.30 -38.91
N GLU A 297 -8.07 -35.10 -39.70
CA GLU A 297 -7.96 -34.86 -41.13
C GLU A 297 -6.96 -33.72 -41.33
N LYS A 298 -5.87 -34.00 -42.05
CA LYS A 298 -4.86 -32.98 -42.42
C LYS A 298 -5.58 -31.89 -43.19
N VAL A 299 -5.83 -30.75 -42.55
CA VAL A 299 -6.02 -29.50 -43.28
C VAL A 299 -4.64 -29.13 -43.83
N GLU A 300 -4.48 -29.29 -45.14
CA GLU A 300 -3.26 -28.90 -45.85
C GLU A 300 -2.99 -27.40 -45.63
N VAL A 301 -1.84 -27.13 -45.03
CA VAL A 301 -1.27 -25.78 -44.92
C VAL A 301 -0.58 -25.49 -46.25
N PRO A 302 -0.94 -24.43 -47.00
CA PRO A 302 -0.19 -24.05 -48.19
C PRO A 302 1.20 -23.55 -47.78
N PRO A 303 2.25 -23.76 -48.59
CA PRO A 303 3.63 -23.54 -48.17
C PRO A 303 3.93 -22.07 -47.94
N LYS A 304 4.76 -21.79 -46.92
CA LYS A 304 5.40 -20.48 -46.73
C LYS A 304 6.36 -20.19 -47.89
N GLU A 305 6.03 -19.23 -48.75
CA GLU A 305 7.00 -18.61 -49.65
C GLU A 305 7.76 -17.49 -48.93
N GLN A 306 9.09 -17.55 -49.03
CA GLN A 306 10.01 -16.50 -48.60
C GLN A 306 9.98 -15.33 -49.59
N PRO A 307 10.05 -14.06 -49.15
CA PRO A 307 10.13 -12.94 -50.06
C PRO A 307 11.57 -12.83 -50.62
N LYS A 308 11.71 -13.02 -51.93
CA LYS A 308 12.87 -12.57 -52.71
C LYS A 308 12.73 -11.09 -53.05
N LYS A 309 13.87 -10.41 -53.06
CA LYS A 309 14.09 -9.05 -53.57
C LYS A 309 13.85 -9.00 -55.09
N ASP A 310 13.20 -7.94 -55.56
CA ASP A 310 13.71 -6.95 -56.53
C ASP A 310 12.60 -6.32 -57.40
N ALA A 311 12.70 -4.99 -57.49
CA ALA A 311 12.35 -4.08 -58.60
C ALA A 311 10.89 -3.72 -58.98
N GLU A 312 10.65 -2.41 -58.81
CA GLU A 312 9.97 -1.43 -59.68
C GLU A 312 8.43 -1.24 -59.69
N ALA A 313 8.06 0.00 -59.33
CA ALA A 313 6.77 0.66 -59.52
C ALA A 313 6.57 1.14 -60.99
N PRO A 314 5.36 1.56 -61.42
CA PRO A 314 5.00 2.98 -61.25
C PRO A 314 3.49 3.35 -61.13
N THR A 315 3.28 4.54 -60.53
CA THR A 315 2.37 5.67 -60.90
C THR A 315 0.87 5.76 -60.53
N GLU A 316 0.59 6.86 -59.79
CA GLU A 316 -0.56 7.80 -59.84
C GLU A 316 -1.97 7.34 -59.39
N LYS A 317 -2.84 8.12 -58.72
CA LYS A 317 -2.90 9.48 -58.11
C LYS A 317 -4.25 9.55 -57.38
N GLU A 318 -4.35 10.22 -56.23
CA GLU A 318 -5.28 11.34 -55.94
C GLU A 318 -5.27 11.74 -54.44
N GLU A 319 -5.22 13.05 -54.21
CA GLU A 319 -5.01 13.77 -52.93
C GLU A 319 -6.27 13.86 -52.04
N PRO A 320 -6.14 14.38 -50.80
CA PRO A 320 -6.69 15.72 -50.60
C PRO A 320 -5.87 16.69 -49.71
N LYS A 321 -5.57 17.86 -50.31
CA LYS A 321 -5.58 19.26 -49.81
C LYS A 321 -5.21 19.58 -48.34
N GLU A 322 -4.12 20.33 -48.19
CA GLU A 322 -3.79 21.23 -47.07
C GLU A 322 -4.26 22.68 -47.30
N LEU A 323 -4.41 23.45 -46.20
CA LEU A 323 -3.76 24.74 -45.86
C LEU A 323 -4.70 25.68 -45.04
N PRO A 324 -4.20 26.70 -44.29
CA PRO A 324 -2.80 27.09 -44.02
C PRO A 324 -2.44 27.36 -42.54
N ILE A 325 -1.11 27.35 -42.31
CA ILE A 325 -0.40 27.77 -41.11
C ILE A 325 -0.05 29.26 -41.21
N GLU A 326 -0.35 30.05 -40.17
CA GLU A 326 0.24 31.40 -40.00
C GLU A 326 1.50 31.35 -39.13
N LYS A 327 2.58 31.91 -39.66
CA LYS A 327 3.85 32.17 -38.97
C LYS A 327 3.70 33.35 -38.02
N LYS A 328 4.31 33.27 -36.83
CA LYS A 328 4.73 34.46 -36.08
C LYS A 328 6.06 34.23 -35.37
N GLU A 329 6.83 35.31 -35.37
CA GLU A 329 8.28 35.41 -35.31
C GLU A 329 8.89 35.10 -33.94
N THR A 330 10.15 34.65 -34.01
CA THR A 330 11.12 34.54 -32.92
C THR A 330 11.42 35.88 -32.27
N ARG A 331 11.26 35.97 -30.94
CA ARG A 331 11.81 37.05 -30.11
C ARG A 331 12.60 36.42 -28.96
N GLU A 332 13.89 36.73 -28.90
CA GLU A 332 14.76 36.43 -27.74
C GLU A 332 14.21 37.14 -26.48
N PRO A 333 14.20 36.50 -25.30
CA PRO A 333 13.95 37.19 -24.05
C PRO A 333 15.27 37.70 -23.44
N ASP A 334 15.31 39.03 -23.39
CA ASP A 334 16.21 39.91 -22.66
C ASP A 334 16.33 39.52 -21.17
N HIS A 335 17.54 39.67 -20.62
CA HIS A 335 17.86 39.42 -19.22
C HIS A 335 17.40 40.61 -18.34
N GLY A 336 16.34 40.41 -17.54
CA GLY A 336 15.86 41.34 -16.51
C GLY A 336 15.41 40.61 -15.24
N PRO A 337 15.37 41.28 -14.07
CA PRO A 337 15.41 40.64 -12.75
C PRO A 337 14.13 39.88 -12.40
N ALA A 338 14.31 38.78 -11.67
CA ALA A 338 13.29 37.79 -11.32
C ALA A 338 12.10 38.37 -10.55
N ASP A 339 10.92 38.37 -11.20
CA ASP A 339 9.63 38.49 -10.52
C ASP A 339 9.28 37.14 -9.85
N VAL A 340 9.08 37.19 -8.54
CA VAL A 340 8.73 36.04 -7.70
C VAL A 340 7.28 35.63 -8.00
N ALA A 341 7.12 34.53 -8.74
CA ALA A 341 5.81 33.99 -9.10
C ALA A 341 5.01 33.53 -7.86
N ALA A 342 3.71 33.82 -7.87
CA ALA A 342 2.73 33.44 -6.85
C ALA A 342 2.76 31.93 -6.53
N ALA A 343 2.47 31.59 -5.27
CA ALA A 343 2.45 30.20 -4.78
C ALA A 343 1.60 29.29 -5.69
N PRO A 344 2.16 28.18 -6.22
CA PRO A 344 1.43 27.33 -7.15
C PRO A 344 0.29 26.59 -6.45
N SER A 345 -0.89 26.65 -7.08
CA SER A 345 -2.04 25.79 -6.79
C SER A 345 -1.63 24.31 -6.76
N ALA A 346 -2.24 23.54 -5.84
CA ALA A 346 -2.03 22.11 -5.66
C ALA A 346 -2.16 21.37 -7.01
N THR A 347 -1.02 21.09 -7.64
CA THR A 347 -1.00 20.36 -8.90
C THR A 347 -1.40 18.92 -8.62
N ALA A 348 -2.40 18.40 -9.33
CA ALA A 348 -2.94 17.05 -9.15
C ALA A 348 -1.83 15.97 -9.18
N GLY A 349 -2.04 14.89 -8.42
CA GLY A 349 -1.11 13.79 -8.19
C GLY A 349 -0.35 13.33 -9.46
N GLY A 350 0.97 13.24 -9.34
CA GLY A 350 1.86 12.81 -10.43
C GLY A 350 2.17 13.86 -11.51
N GLN A 351 1.30 14.85 -11.71
CA GLN A 351 1.42 15.80 -12.83
C GLN A 351 2.70 16.61 -12.77
N ALA A 352 3.10 17.06 -11.57
CA ALA A 352 4.31 17.83 -11.38
C ALA A 352 5.56 17.09 -11.91
N VAL A 353 5.71 15.81 -11.57
CA VAL A 353 6.82 14.96 -12.03
C VAL A 353 6.74 14.68 -13.53
N ARG A 354 5.55 14.40 -14.07
CA ARG A 354 5.38 14.20 -15.52
C ARG A 354 5.79 15.42 -16.33
N ASP A 355 5.40 16.61 -15.87
CA ASP A 355 5.78 17.87 -16.51
C ASP A 355 7.29 18.11 -16.43
N ILE A 356 7.92 17.83 -15.29
CA ILE A 356 9.38 17.96 -15.13
C ILE A 356 10.10 17.04 -16.10
N LEU A 357 9.72 15.75 -16.14
CA LEU A 357 10.34 14.78 -17.05
C LEU A 357 10.12 15.12 -18.53
N LYS A 358 8.98 15.72 -18.86
CA LYS A 358 8.69 16.20 -20.23
C LYS A 358 9.51 17.43 -20.60
N ALA A 359 9.69 18.36 -19.66
CA ALA A 359 10.47 19.58 -19.86
C ALA A 359 11.98 19.32 -19.86
N HIS A 360 12.41 18.25 -19.19
CA HIS A 360 13.82 17.90 -18.98
C HIS A 360 14.14 16.46 -19.43
N PRO A 361 13.99 16.13 -20.73
CA PRO A 361 14.27 14.78 -21.25
C PRO A 361 15.73 14.35 -21.06
N GLU A 362 16.66 15.30 -20.93
CA GLU A 362 18.08 15.05 -20.65
C GLU A 362 18.31 14.32 -19.33
N LEU A 363 17.40 14.45 -18.35
CA LEU A 363 17.51 13.75 -17.07
C LEU A 363 17.36 12.23 -17.26
N ALA A 364 16.51 11.79 -18.20
CA ALA A 364 16.30 10.38 -18.46
C ALA A 364 17.56 9.72 -19.02
N GLU A 365 18.27 10.39 -19.95
CA GLU A 365 19.53 9.89 -20.49
C GLU A 365 20.67 10.00 -19.47
N LYS A 366 20.75 11.11 -18.72
CA LYS A 366 21.78 11.31 -17.68
C LYS A 366 21.74 10.22 -16.61
N TYR A 367 20.55 9.82 -16.17
CA TYR A 367 20.37 8.88 -15.06
C TYR A 367 20.01 7.45 -15.52
N LYS A 368 20.14 7.16 -16.81
CA LYS A 368 19.87 5.85 -17.37
C LYS A 368 20.80 4.79 -16.76
N GLY A 369 20.21 3.81 -16.08
CA GLY A 369 20.97 2.75 -15.40
C GLY A 369 21.75 3.19 -14.17
N VAL A 370 21.66 4.47 -13.76
CA VAL A 370 22.31 4.99 -12.56
C VAL A 370 21.54 4.53 -11.32
N LYS A 371 22.28 4.02 -10.33
CA LYS A 371 21.74 3.40 -9.11
C LYS A 371 22.45 3.94 -7.88
N SER A 372 21.71 4.11 -6.77
CA SER A 372 22.31 4.26 -5.44
C SER A 372 22.92 2.93 -4.95
N ARG A 373 23.65 2.97 -3.83
CA ARG A 373 24.18 1.79 -3.12
C ARG A 373 23.13 0.74 -2.76
N ASN A 374 21.86 1.14 -2.66
CA ASN A 374 20.77 0.21 -2.40
C ASN A 374 19.97 -0.13 -3.65
N ASP A 375 20.54 0.01 -4.86
CA ASP A 375 19.90 -0.27 -6.15
C ASP A 375 18.67 0.60 -6.46
N PHE A 376 18.57 1.81 -5.89
CA PHE A 376 17.47 2.73 -6.19
C PHE A 376 17.77 3.56 -7.44
N THR A 377 16.80 3.65 -8.36
CA THR A 377 16.92 4.38 -9.63
C THR A 377 15.95 5.56 -9.72
N LEU A 378 16.20 6.49 -10.64
CA LEU A 378 15.26 7.57 -10.95
C LEU A 378 13.91 7.03 -11.49
N GLU A 379 13.93 5.91 -12.20
CA GLU A 379 12.71 5.23 -12.65
C GLU A 379 11.87 4.77 -11.46
N MET A 380 12.49 4.15 -10.45
CA MET A 380 11.80 3.78 -9.21
C MET A 380 11.28 5.01 -8.46
N ALA A 381 12.06 6.09 -8.43
CA ALA A 381 11.65 7.35 -7.80
C ALA A 381 10.37 7.90 -8.42
N THR A 382 10.27 7.92 -9.75
CA THR A 382 9.20 8.60 -10.51
C THR A 382 8.01 7.70 -10.86
N LYS A 383 8.15 6.39 -10.71
CA LYS A 383 7.13 5.40 -11.08
C LYS A 383 5.74 5.70 -10.52
N CYS A 384 5.66 6.13 -9.27
CA CYS A 384 4.38 6.46 -8.63
C CYS A 384 3.65 7.63 -9.32
N GLY A 385 4.34 8.68 -9.77
CA GLY A 385 3.72 9.77 -10.51
C GLY A 385 3.42 9.47 -11.98
N ILE A 386 4.07 8.44 -12.54
CA ILE A 386 3.82 7.98 -13.91
C ILE A 386 2.61 7.04 -13.95
N GLU A 387 2.56 6.05 -13.04
CA GLU A 387 1.52 5.01 -13.02
C GLU A 387 0.23 5.46 -12.30
N ASP A 388 0.31 6.37 -11.32
CA ASP A 388 -0.88 6.91 -10.66
C ASP A 388 -1.41 8.14 -11.42
N ALA A 389 -2.54 7.97 -12.08
CA ALA A 389 -3.28 9.06 -12.73
C ALA A 389 -4.36 9.66 -11.84
N SER A 390 -4.46 9.25 -10.57
CA SER A 390 -5.49 9.74 -9.67
C SER A 390 -5.22 11.18 -9.24
N PRO A 391 -6.20 12.09 -9.35
CA PRO A 391 -6.12 13.42 -8.73
C PRO A 391 -6.20 13.37 -7.19
N SER A 392 -6.39 12.19 -6.58
CA SER A 392 -6.90 12.05 -5.22
C SER A 392 -5.87 11.98 -4.09
N SER A 393 -4.61 12.40 -4.27
CA SER A 393 -3.74 12.60 -3.10
C SER A 393 -2.96 13.91 -3.19
N ASP A 394 -3.37 14.88 -2.38
CA ASP A 394 -2.62 16.12 -2.11
C ASP A 394 -1.21 15.85 -1.52
N ALA A 395 -0.89 14.59 -1.22
CA ALA A 395 0.32 14.11 -0.57
C ALA A 395 1.45 13.69 -1.54
N ALA A 396 1.14 13.33 -2.78
CA ALA A 396 2.12 12.77 -3.71
C ALA A 396 2.54 13.80 -4.77
N VAL A 397 3.77 14.31 -4.68
CA VAL A 397 4.38 15.09 -5.77
C VAL A 397 4.53 14.24 -7.05
N GLY A 398 4.42 12.92 -6.91
CA GLY A 398 4.61 11.94 -7.99
C GLY A 398 5.99 11.29 -7.97
N CYS A 399 6.78 11.51 -6.93
CA CYS A 399 8.04 10.82 -6.74
C CYS A 399 8.30 10.46 -5.28
N VAL A 400 9.21 9.50 -5.09
CA VAL A 400 9.68 9.04 -3.78
C VAL A 400 11.19 8.89 -3.74
N VAL A 401 11.73 8.84 -2.52
CA VAL A 401 13.16 8.73 -2.22
C VAL A 401 13.46 7.35 -1.67
N GLY A 402 14.52 6.72 -2.17
CA GLY A 402 14.92 5.38 -1.72
C GLY A 402 15.88 5.41 -0.53
N ASP A 403 16.86 6.32 -0.57
CA ASP A 403 17.91 6.43 0.45
C ASP A 403 18.61 7.79 0.41
N GLU A 404 19.47 8.05 1.40
CA GLU A 404 20.25 9.29 1.52
C GLU A 404 21.13 9.58 0.29
N GLU A 405 21.74 8.56 -0.30
CA GLU A 405 22.58 8.73 -1.49
C GLU A 405 21.74 9.16 -2.70
N SER A 406 20.55 8.59 -2.86
CA SER A 406 19.65 8.93 -3.97
C SER A 406 19.26 10.40 -4.00
N VAL A 407 19.18 11.07 -2.84
CA VAL A 407 18.92 12.52 -2.74
C VAL A 407 20.02 13.32 -3.42
N SER A 408 21.27 12.94 -3.19
CA SER A 408 22.43 13.61 -3.78
C SER A 408 22.66 13.18 -5.23
N LEU A 409 22.45 11.90 -5.54
CA LEU A 409 22.63 11.34 -6.88
C LEU A 409 21.67 11.93 -7.89
N PHE A 410 20.41 12.12 -7.51
CA PHE A 410 19.35 12.70 -8.36
C PHE A 410 19.03 14.16 -7.98
N ARG A 411 20.01 14.89 -7.43
CA ARG A 411 19.81 16.24 -6.88
C ARG A 411 19.19 17.21 -7.86
N ASP A 412 19.61 17.20 -9.13
CA ASP A 412 19.06 18.11 -10.15
C ASP A 412 17.55 17.87 -10.35
N PHE A 413 17.13 16.61 -10.38
CA PHE A 413 15.72 16.25 -10.49
C PHE A 413 14.96 16.69 -9.24
N TYR A 414 15.46 16.38 -8.05
CA TYR A 414 14.81 16.78 -6.80
C TYR A 414 14.76 18.30 -6.60
N GLY A 415 15.77 19.03 -7.08
CA GLY A 415 15.78 20.49 -7.11
C GLY A 415 14.61 21.06 -7.92
N LEU A 416 14.34 20.49 -9.10
CA LEU A 416 13.17 20.87 -9.93
C LEU A 416 11.85 20.51 -9.25
N VAL A 417 11.77 19.35 -8.61
CA VAL A 417 10.61 18.90 -7.84
C VAL A 417 10.33 19.88 -6.68
N VAL A 418 11.37 20.25 -5.93
CA VAL A 418 11.29 21.21 -4.82
C VAL A 418 10.90 22.60 -5.34
N ALA A 419 11.41 23.03 -6.49
CA ALA A 419 11.00 24.28 -7.11
C ALA A 419 9.54 24.33 -7.48
N LYS A 420 9.05 23.26 -8.11
CA LYS A 420 7.66 23.20 -8.51
C LYS A 420 6.71 23.06 -7.31
N ARG A 421 7.07 22.27 -6.30
CA ARG A 421 6.21 22.00 -5.14
C ARG A 421 6.28 23.09 -4.07
N HIS A 422 7.48 23.56 -3.77
CA HIS A 422 7.74 24.44 -2.62
C HIS A 422 8.15 25.85 -3.04
N GLY A 423 8.24 26.18 -4.32
CA GLY A 423 8.59 27.53 -4.78
C GLY A 423 10.01 27.98 -4.39
N LEU A 424 10.86 27.07 -3.92
CA LEU A 424 12.29 27.29 -3.75
C LEU A 424 12.95 27.06 -5.09
N GLY A 425 13.63 28.04 -5.69
CA GLY A 425 14.29 27.83 -7.00
C GLY A 425 15.11 26.51 -7.05
N PRO A 426 15.45 25.95 -8.23
CA PRO A 426 16.04 24.61 -8.33
C PRO A 426 17.32 24.39 -7.48
N ASN A 427 18.08 25.46 -7.25
CA ASN A 427 19.27 25.51 -6.40
C ASN A 427 19.05 26.26 -5.07
N GLY A 428 17.81 26.59 -4.76
CA GLY A 428 17.37 27.24 -3.54
C GLY A 428 17.68 26.39 -2.32
N ARG A 429 18.06 27.05 -1.23
CA ARG A 429 18.39 26.41 0.04
C ARG A 429 17.30 26.66 1.05
N HIS A 430 16.91 25.61 1.75
CA HIS A 430 16.16 25.71 2.97
C HIS A 430 17.04 26.38 4.05
N PRO A 431 16.49 27.29 4.87
CA PRO A 431 17.16 27.73 6.09
C PRO A 431 17.53 26.52 6.95
N THR A 432 18.61 26.63 7.74
CA THR A 432 19.02 25.56 8.65
C THR A 432 17.85 25.24 9.61
N PRO A 433 17.27 24.02 9.53
CA PRO A 433 16.11 23.68 10.34
C PRO A 433 16.52 23.49 11.81
N SER A 434 15.57 23.66 12.73
CA SER A 434 15.84 23.38 14.14
C SER A 434 16.10 21.88 14.34
N PRO A 435 17.12 21.48 15.12
CA PRO A 435 17.50 20.08 15.27
C PRO A 435 16.44 19.21 15.99
N MET A 436 15.57 19.80 16.82
CA MET A 436 14.56 19.07 17.62
C MET A 436 13.14 19.53 17.30
N LEU A 437 12.87 20.83 17.45
CA LEU A 437 11.66 21.57 17.04
C LEU A 437 11.89 23.06 17.39
N ILE A 438 10.90 23.89 17.13
CA ILE A 438 10.73 25.27 17.62
C ILE A 438 11.06 25.37 19.11
N ASP A 439 11.79 26.44 19.48
CA ASP A 439 11.95 26.83 20.87
C ASP A 439 10.61 27.42 21.38
N PRO A 440 9.98 26.82 22.41
CA PRO A 440 8.71 27.32 22.94
C PRO A 440 8.76 28.77 23.43
N THR A 441 9.95 29.30 23.75
CA THR A 441 10.14 30.71 24.14
C THR A 441 9.95 31.68 22.97
N HIS A 442 10.05 31.21 21.73
CA HIS A 442 9.83 32.04 20.53
C HIS A 442 8.36 32.29 20.23
N ILE A 443 7.44 31.61 20.93
CA ILE A 443 6.00 31.85 20.83
C ILE A 443 5.66 33.16 21.56
N LYS A 444 5.54 34.25 20.79
CA LYS A 444 5.35 35.61 21.34
C LYS A 444 3.96 35.90 21.93
N ALA A 445 2.96 35.09 21.63
CA ALA A 445 1.57 35.33 22.05
C ALA A 445 1.13 34.30 23.08
N ASP A 446 0.61 34.76 24.22
CA ASP A 446 0.07 33.89 25.28
C ASP A 446 -1.15 33.08 24.80
N SER A 447 -1.91 33.62 23.83
CA SER A 447 -2.96 32.91 23.10
C SER A 447 -3.20 33.55 21.72
N TRP A 448 -3.47 32.73 20.69
CA TRP A 448 -3.98 33.20 19.40
C TRP A 448 -5.48 33.54 19.45
N ASP A 449 -6.18 33.04 20.46
CA ASP A 449 -7.59 33.30 20.73
C ASP A 449 -7.75 33.76 22.19
N PRO A 450 -7.67 35.08 22.45
CA PRO A 450 -7.86 35.63 23.80
C PRO A 450 -9.25 35.33 24.39
N SER A 451 -10.25 35.06 23.55
CA SER A 451 -11.61 34.74 24.01
C SER A 451 -11.76 33.29 24.49
N GLY A 452 -10.88 32.39 24.01
CA GLY A 452 -10.93 30.95 24.27
C GLY A 452 -12.13 30.22 23.64
N ASN A 453 -12.91 30.90 22.81
CA ASN A 453 -14.19 30.41 22.29
C ASN A 453 -14.16 30.05 20.80
N VAL A 454 -13.08 30.36 20.08
CA VAL A 454 -12.97 30.19 18.63
C VAL A 454 -12.06 29.03 18.28
N ILE A 455 -10.88 28.92 18.90
CA ILE A 455 -9.98 27.78 18.67
C ILE A 455 -10.42 26.60 19.54
N LEU A 456 -10.91 25.54 18.90
CA LEU A 456 -11.39 24.32 19.56
C LEU A 456 -10.25 23.37 19.90
N SER A 457 -9.29 23.22 18.98
CA SER A 457 -8.14 22.34 19.15
C SER A 457 -6.98 22.77 18.25
N ALA A 458 -5.78 22.33 18.62
CA ALA A 458 -4.57 22.49 17.84
C ALA A 458 -3.90 21.14 17.61
N ARG A 459 -3.27 21.01 16.45
CA ARG A 459 -2.61 19.79 16.01
C ARG A 459 -1.26 20.11 15.39
N LEU A 460 -0.27 19.29 15.74
CA LEU A 460 1.06 19.37 15.18
C LEU A 460 1.43 17.99 14.63
N ARG A 461 1.87 17.96 13.37
CA ARG A 461 2.44 16.78 12.72
C ARG A 461 3.86 17.02 12.29
N ILE A 462 4.72 16.04 12.49
CA ILE A 462 6.11 16.06 12.05
C ILE A 462 6.46 14.72 11.40
N ASN A 463 7.09 14.76 10.23
CA ASN A 463 7.62 13.57 9.56
C ASN A 463 9.15 13.57 9.64
N ARG A 464 9.76 12.42 9.93
CA ARG A 464 11.23 12.24 9.97
C ARG A 464 11.66 10.90 9.36
N SER A 465 12.80 10.93 8.69
CA SER A 465 13.57 9.73 8.32
C SER A 465 14.83 9.63 9.17
N ILE A 466 15.40 8.43 9.21
CA ILE A 466 16.54 8.09 10.06
C ILE A 466 17.74 7.81 9.15
N ARG A 467 18.83 8.54 9.35
CA ARG A 467 20.10 8.38 8.65
C ARG A 467 20.68 6.98 8.89
N GLY A 468 21.31 6.43 7.86
CA GLY A 468 21.91 5.09 7.91
C GLY A 468 20.98 3.96 7.50
N PHE A 469 19.68 4.21 7.35
CA PHE A 469 18.70 3.26 6.82
C PHE A 469 18.14 3.76 5.49
N ALA A 470 17.91 2.86 4.53
CA ALA A 470 17.09 3.18 3.37
C ALA A 470 15.65 3.52 3.83
N LEU A 471 14.98 4.41 3.09
CA LEU A 471 13.62 4.87 3.39
C LEU A 471 12.58 3.80 3.01
N PRO A 472 11.33 3.86 3.49
CA PRO A 472 10.29 2.87 3.24
C PRO A 472 10.11 2.38 1.79
N PRO A 473 10.30 3.21 0.73
CA PRO A 473 10.30 2.74 -0.65
C PRO A 473 11.35 1.66 -0.94
N GLN A 474 12.57 1.79 -0.39
CA GLN A 474 13.72 0.95 -0.73
C GLN A 474 14.24 0.07 0.39
N CYS A 475 13.89 0.34 1.66
CA CYS A 475 14.40 -0.43 2.78
C CYS A 475 14.17 -1.94 2.64
N THR A 476 15.12 -2.71 3.14
CA THR A 476 14.98 -4.15 3.30
C THR A 476 14.03 -4.46 4.46
N ARG A 477 13.53 -5.70 4.51
CA ARG A 477 12.73 -6.18 5.64
C ARG A 477 13.51 -6.11 6.96
N GLY A 478 14.82 -6.39 6.92
CA GLY A 478 15.70 -6.31 8.09
C GLY A 478 15.88 -4.89 8.61
N GLU A 479 16.19 -3.95 7.72
CA GLU A 479 16.28 -2.52 8.07
C GLU A 479 14.97 -2.00 8.67
N ARG A 480 13.83 -2.37 8.07
CA ARG A 480 12.51 -1.94 8.56
C ARG A 480 12.27 -2.38 10.01
N ARG A 481 12.58 -3.64 10.33
CA ARG A 481 12.48 -4.17 11.70
C ARG A 481 13.47 -3.51 12.65
N LYS A 482 14.68 -3.17 12.19
CA LYS A 482 15.66 -2.47 13.03
C LYS A 482 15.19 -1.05 13.34
N VAL A 483 14.65 -0.32 12.35
CA VAL A 483 14.00 0.99 12.57
C VAL A 483 12.88 0.87 13.60
N GLU A 484 11.96 -0.09 13.41
CA GLU A 484 10.89 -0.34 14.40
C GLU A 484 11.46 -0.59 15.79
N SER A 485 12.45 -1.48 15.92
CA SER A 485 13.01 -1.84 17.22
C SER A 485 13.66 -0.65 17.92
N VAL A 486 14.45 0.16 17.22
CA VAL A 486 15.13 1.33 17.81
C VAL A 486 14.11 2.35 18.28
N VAL A 487 13.12 2.66 17.42
CA VAL A 487 12.08 3.64 17.72
C VAL A 487 11.16 3.15 18.84
N ALA A 488 10.67 1.91 18.78
CA ALA A 488 9.80 1.37 19.81
C ALA A 488 10.49 1.32 21.18
N ASN A 489 11.77 0.94 21.24
CA ASN A 489 12.54 0.94 22.47
C ASN A 489 12.70 2.34 23.07
N ALA A 490 12.88 3.36 22.21
CA ALA A 490 12.94 4.76 22.64
C ALA A 490 11.59 5.21 23.23
N LEU A 491 10.51 4.96 22.49
CA LEU A 491 9.16 5.39 22.87
C LEU A 491 8.68 4.71 24.16
N CYS A 492 8.98 3.43 24.35
CA CYS A 492 8.61 2.69 25.58
C CYS A 492 9.36 3.15 26.84
N ARG A 493 10.40 3.98 26.73
CA ARG A 493 11.11 4.57 27.87
C ARG A 493 10.53 5.92 28.31
N LEU A 494 9.60 6.48 27.54
CA LEU A 494 8.98 7.77 27.87
C LEU A 494 8.16 7.66 29.16
N THR A 495 8.26 8.69 29.99
CA THR A 495 7.58 8.80 31.30
C THR A 495 6.76 10.08 31.37
N GLY A 496 5.99 10.25 32.45
CA GLY A 496 5.16 11.45 32.67
C GLY A 496 4.05 11.56 31.63
N GLU A 497 3.82 12.76 31.11
CA GLU A 497 2.77 13.06 30.10
C GLU A 497 2.98 12.34 28.76
N LEU A 498 4.21 11.90 28.46
CA LEU A 498 4.51 11.14 27.25
C LEU A 498 4.50 9.62 27.45
N LYS A 499 4.16 9.14 28.66
CA LYS A 499 4.03 7.70 28.92
C LYS A 499 2.92 7.11 28.06
N GLY A 500 3.17 5.91 27.53
CA GLY A 500 2.26 5.26 26.61
C GLY A 500 2.61 3.82 26.29
N ARG A 501 1.95 3.29 25.25
CA ARG A 501 2.07 1.91 24.77
C ARG A 501 2.45 1.87 23.30
N TYR A 502 3.37 0.98 22.94
CA TYR A 502 3.68 0.64 21.55
C TYR A 502 2.88 -0.59 21.09
N PHE A 503 2.33 -0.50 19.90
CA PHE A 503 1.51 -1.51 19.25
C PHE A 503 2.15 -1.94 17.93
N PRO A 504 2.86 -3.08 17.89
CA PRO A 504 3.37 -3.63 16.64
C PRO A 504 2.20 -4.16 15.81
N LEU A 505 2.00 -3.69 14.58
CA LEU A 505 0.85 -4.08 13.75
C LEU A 505 0.84 -5.60 13.48
N ALA A 506 2.01 -6.21 13.31
CA ALA A 506 2.15 -7.65 13.07
C ALA A 506 1.69 -8.53 14.25
N LYS A 507 1.59 -7.96 15.46
CA LYS A 507 1.21 -8.68 16.70
C LYS A 507 -0.01 -8.04 17.39
N MET A 508 -0.67 -7.10 16.72
CA MET A 508 -1.83 -6.39 17.27
C MET A 508 -3.02 -7.35 17.36
N ALA A 509 -3.69 -7.38 18.51
CA ALA A 509 -4.92 -8.15 18.68
C ALA A 509 -6.04 -7.55 17.81
N ALA A 510 -6.97 -8.38 17.35
CA ALA A 510 -8.08 -7.92 16.49
C ALA A 510 -8.93 -6.83 17.17
N ALA A 511 -9.23 -6.99 18.47
CA ALA A 511 -9.97 -5.99 19.24
C ALA A 511 -9.24 -4.63 19.31
N ASP A 512 -7.95 -4.63 19.67
CA ASP A 512 -7.14 -3.39 19.67
C ASP A 512 -7.11 -2.76 18.27
N ARG A 513 -7.02 -3.57 17.21
CA ARG A 513 -7.01 -3.08 15.83
C ARG A 513 -8.33 -2.42 15.47
N ASP A 514 -9.46 -3.05 15.77
CA ASP A 514 -10.79 -2.55 15.43
C ASP A 514 -11.07 -1.23 16.15
N ASP A 515 -10.74 -1.14 17.45
CA ASP A 515 -10.86 0.09 18.23
C ASP A 515 -10.02 1.22 17.65
N LEU A 516 -8.75 0.94 17.30
CA LEU A 516 -7.85 1.95 16.72
C LEU A 516 -8.26 2.38 15.30
N VAL A 517 -8.91 1.51 14.53
CA VAL A 517 -9.48 1.85 13.22
C VAL A 517 -10.73 2.71 13.39
N ILE A 518 -11.62 2.35 14.32
CA ILE A 518 -12.84 3.12 14.65
C ILE A 518 -12.45 4.54 15.12
N ASP A 519 -11.47 4.64 16.01
CA ASP A 519 -10.95 5.90 16.53
C ASP A 519 -10.12 6.71 15.49
N LYS A 520 -9.97 6.19 14.25
CA LYS A 520 -9.15 6.77 13.17
C LYS A 520 -7.70 7.03 13.58
N MET A 521 -7.16 6.20 14.48
CA MET A 521 -5.80 6.32 15.03
C MET A 521 -4.79 5.44 14.29
N LEU A 522 -5.27 4.37 13.65
CA LEU A 522 -4.44 3.48 12.84
C LEU A 522 -4.45 3.90 11.37
N PHE A 523 -3.28 3.92 10.75
CA PHE A 523 -3.17 4.08 9.30
C PHE A 523 -3.68 2.82 8.58
N THR A 524 -4.29 3.03 7.42
CA THR A 524 -4.86 1.95 6.62
C THR A 524 -3.78 1.15 5.90
N PRO A 525 -4.05 -0.11 5.53
CA PRO A 525 -3.17 -0.85 4.63
C PRO A 525 -2.81 -0.03 3.38
N PRO A 526 -1.55 -0.06 2.92
CA PRO A 526 -1.05 0.76 1.82
C PRO A 526 -1.44 0.11 0.47
N ASP A 527 -2.74 0.06 0.19
CA ASP A 527 -3.35 -0.63 -0.95
C ASP A 527 -3.48 0.25 -2.20
N SER A 528 -3.30 1.58 -2.07
CA SER A 528 -3.43 2.53 -3.17
C SER A 528 -2.41 2.28 -4.28
N GLN A 529 -2.75 2.70 -5.52
CA GLN A 529 -1.84 2.63 -6.67
C GLN A 529 -0.52 3.36 -6.37
N TYR A 530 -0.57 4.54 -5.73
CA TYR A 530 0.62 5.26 -5.27
C TYR A 530 1.52 4.41 -4.37
N CYS A 531 0.95 3.77 -3.33
CA CYS A 531 1.68 2.94 -2.39
C CYS A 531 2.32 1.70 -3.05
N GLN A 532 1.62 1.10 -4.02
CA GLN A 532 2.12 -0.04 -4.79
C GLN A 532 3.28 0.37 -5.70
N SER A 533 3.11 1.45 -6.47
CA SER A 533 4.11 1.93 -7.42
C SER A 533 5.35 2.53 -6.73
N SER A 534 5.18 3.15 -5.55
CA SER A 534 6.27 3.64 -4.70
C SER A 534 6.95 2.55 -3.86
N ARG A 535 6.37 1.33 -3.81
CA ARG A 535 6.88 0.18 -3.06
C ARG A 535 6.90 0.35 -1.53
N ILE A 536 6.20 1.35 -1.00
CA ILE A 536 6.05 1.60 0.45
C ILE A 536 5.33 0.44 1.14
N GLY A 537 4.40 -0.23 0.44
CA GLY A 537 3.59 -1.34 0.96
C GLY A 537 4.31 -2.70 1.10
N ARG A 538 5.59 -2.82 0.74
CA ARG A 538 6.31 -4.11 0.77
C ARG A 538 6.35 -4.73 2.16
N ASP A 539 6.20 -6.05 2.23
CA ASP A 539 6.29 -6.83 3.48
C ASP A 539 5.24 -6.43 4.54
N TRP A 540 4.09 -5.87 4.13
CA TRP A 540 3.03 -5.48 5.07
C TRP A 540 2.52 -6.67 5.92
N PRO A 541 2.25 -6.50 7.23
CA PRO A 541 2.47 -5.33 8.09
C PRO A 541 3.80 -5.37 8.88
N ASP A 542 4.78 -6.13 8.42
CA ASP A 542 6.04 -6.41 9.13
C ASP A 542 6.86 -5.13 9.39
N GLY A 543 7.34 -4.92 10.62
CA GLY A 543 8.14 -3.74 10.94
C GLY A 543 7.35 -2.44 11.11
N ARG A 544 6.01 -2.49 11.19
CA ARG A 544 5.15 -1.31 11.34
C ARG A 544 4.51 -1.29 12.72
N GLY A 545 4.33 -0.09 13.26
CA GLY A 545 3.68 0.09 14.55
C GLY A 545 3.06 1.46 14.78
N LEU A 546 2.31 1.53 15.88
CA LEU A 546 1.76 2.73 16.44
C LEU A 546 2.23 2.84 17.89
N TYR A 547 2.80 3.98 18.27
CA TYR A 547 2.88 4.37 19.68
C TYR A 547 1.76 5.33 20.01
N MET A 548 1.21 5.22 21.21
CA MET A 548 0.20 6.13 21.70
C MET A 548 0.38 6.37 23.20
N THR A 549 0.29 7.63 23.60
CA THR A 549 0.27 8.06 25.00
C THR A 549 -1.01 7.60 25.71
N ASP A 550 -0.94 7.46 27.03
CA ASP A 550 -2.07 6.98 27.85
C ASP A 550 -3.31 7.91 27.72
N ASP A 551 -3.09 9.21 27.53
CA ASP A 551 -4.13 10.23 27.31
C ASP A 551 -4.55 10.39 25.83
N LYS A 552 -3.96 9.60 24.93
CA LYS A 552 -4.14 9.66 23.47
C LYS A 552 -3.83 11.03 22.84
N SER A 553 -3.08 11.92 23.52
CA SER A 553 -2.75 13.26 23.01
C SER A 553 -1.57 13.27 22.04
N VAL A 554 -0.79 12.19 22.01
CA VAL A 554 0.36 11.99 21.12
C VAL A 554 0.34 10.60 20.52
N LEU A 555 0.50 10.53 19.20
CA LEU A 555 0.63 9.31 18.39
C LEU A 555 1.93 9.35 17.59
N VAL A 556 2.61 8.20 17.45
CA VAL A 556 3.76 8.04 16.55
C VAL A 556 3.53 6.84 15.65
N TRP A 557 3.38 7.08 14.35
CA TRP A 557 3.36 6.02 13.35
C TRP A 557 4.77 5.69 12.91
N VAL A 558 5.07 4.39 12.91
CA VAL A 558 6.39 3.85 12.58
C VAL A 558 6.31 3.05 11.29
N ASN A 559 7.15 3.41 10.31
CA ASN A 559 7.29 2.74 9.02
C ASN A 559 6.01 2.68 8.15
N GLU A 560 5.15 3.69 8.23
CA GLU A 560 4.06 3.90 7.27
C GLU A 560 4.64 4.45 5.94
N ASP A 561 4.45 5.73 5.61
CA ASP A 561 5.05 6.35 4.42
C ASP A 561 6.50 6.78 4.69
N ASP A 562 6.78 7.18 5.92
CA ASP A 562 8.09 7.61 6.43
C ASP A 562 8.51 6.71 7.60
N HIS A 563 9.76 6.80 8.06
CA HIS A 563 10.16 6.07 9.28
C HIS A 563 9.33 6.51 10.48
N LEU A 564 9.08 7.82 10.60
CA LEU A 564 8.32 8.41 11.71
C LEU A 564 7.33 9.45 11.20
N ARG A 565 6.09 9.34 11.68
CA ARG A 565 5.11 10.42 11.66
C ARG A 565 4.59 10.64 13.08
N VAL A 566 4.98 11.75 13.67
CA VAL A 566 4.54 12.19 15.00
C VAL A 566 3.30 13.05 14.83
N VAL A 567 2.28 12.80 15.63
CA VAL A 567 1.04 13.58 15.69
C VAL A 567 0.79 13.94 17.15
N ALA A 568 0.86 15.23 17.48
CA ALA A 568 0.52 15.75 18.79
C ALA A 568 -0.75 16.62 18.70
N LEU A 569 -1.56 16.57 19.75
CA LEU A 569 -2.88 17.19 19.81
C LEU A 569 -3.03 17.92 21.11
N GLN A 570 -3.68 19.08 21.07
CA GLN A 570 -3.98 19.84 22.27
C GLN A 570 -5.39 20.43 22.14
N PRO A 571 -6.26 20.29 23.16
CA PRO A 571 -7.51 21.03 23.19
C PRO A 571 -7.24 22.53 23.36
N ASN A 572 -8.12 23.35 22.81
CA ASN A 572 -8.08 24.81 22.87
C ASN A 572 -6.83 25.43 22.19
N ALA A 573 -6.52 26.68 22.50
CA ALA A 573 -5.44 27.46 21.90
C ALA A 573 -4.05 27.30 22.58
N ASP A 574 -3.83 26.25 23.40
CA ASP A 574 -2.57 26.09 24.15
C ASP A 574 -1.44 25.49 23.30
N LEU A 575 -0.95 26.30 22.37
CA LEU A 575 0.11 25.92 21.45
C LEU A 575 1.46 25.74 22.16
N LYS A 576 1.67 26.44 23.28
CA LYS A 576 2.91 26.35 24.04
C LYS A 576 3.07 24.96 24.62
N THR A 577 2.02 24.41 25.22
CA THR A 577 2.02 23.02 25.70
C THR A 577 2.18 22.03 24.53
N LEU A 578 1.46 22.25 23.42
CA LEU A 578 1.57 21.41 22.22
C LEU A 578 3.00 21.33 21.68
N ILE A 579 3.68 22.47 21.56
CA ILE A 579 5.04 22.54 21.03
C ILE A 579 6.05 22.00 22.04
N THR A 580 5.92 22.35 23.33
CA THR A 580 6.82 21.89 24.39
C THR A 580 6.84 20.36 24.48
N LYS A 581 5.67 19.71 24.52
CA LYS A 581 5.60 18.24 24.61
C LYS A 581 6.13 17.56 23.35
N THR A 582 5.89 18.14 22.17
CA THR A 582 6.41 17.61 20.91
C THR A 582 7.94 17.76 20.84
N GLN A 583 8.48 18.92 21.23
CA GLN A 583 9.93 19.15 21.27
C GLN A 583 10.61 18.17 22.22
N TYR A 584 10.02 17.93 23.40
CA TYR A 584 10.54 16.94 24.35
C TYR A 584 10.55 15.53 23.73
N LEU A 585 9.45 15.11 23.09
CA LEU A 585 9.39 13.83 22.37
C LEU A 585 10.47 13.70 21.29
N MET A 586 10.63 14.71 20.45
CA MET A 586 11.64 14.71 19.38
C MET A 586 13.06 14.65 19.93
N THR A 587 13.30 15.31 21.08
CA THR A 587 14.57 15.27 21.81
C THR A 587 14.89 13.86 22.28
N GLU A 588 13.94 13.19 22.94
CA GLU A 588 14.12 11.82 23.44
C GLU A 588 14.33 10.82 22.30
N LEU A 589 13.60 10.98 21.19
CA LEU A 589 13.81 10.17 19.99
C LEU A 589 15.22 10.38 19.41
N SER A 590 15.69 11.62 19.27
CA SER A 590 17.06 11.88 18.78
C SER A 590 18.12 11.30 19.71
N ASN A 591 17.97 11.47 21.03
CA ASN A 591 18.90 10.91 22.01
C ASN A 591 18.98 9.40 21.92
N ALA A 592 17.84 8.72 21.77
CA ALA A 592 17.80 7.27 21.60
C ALA A 592 18.43 6.82 20.27
N LEU A 593 18.15 7.52 19.16
CA LEU A 593 18.77 7.23 17.86
C LEU A 593 20.30 7.33 17.94
N LYS A 594 20.82 8.34 18.64
CA LYS A 594 22.27 8.54 18.83
C LYS A 594 22.94 7.39 19.60
N GLN A 595 22.23 6.75 20.53
CA GLN A 595 22.73 5.55 21.23
C GLN A 595 22.99 4.39 20.26
N ASP A 596 22.19 4.28 19.19
CA ASP A 596 22.34 3.31 18.11
C ASP A 596 23.21 3.83 16.94
N LYS A 597 23.97 4.93 17.14
CA LYS A 597 24.79 5.61 16.12
C LYS A 597 23.99 6.06 14.88
N ALA A 598 22.70 6.35 15.06
CA ALA A 598 21.81 6.91 14.07
C ALA A 598 21.44 8.36 14.41
N ASP A 599 20.87 9.08 13.45
CA ASP A 599 20.29 10.42 13.67
C ASP A 599 19.17 10.67 12.66
N PHE A 600 18.48 11.80 12.75
CA PHE A 600 17.55 12.20 11.71
C PHE A 600 18.27 12.56 10.40
N LEU A 601 17.65 12.21 9.27
CA LEU A 601 18.19 12.48 7.95
C LEU A 601 17.94 13.94 7.54
N ILE A 602 19.02 14.71 7.42
CA ILE A 602 19.01 16.13 7.04
C ILE A 602 19.96 16.36 5.87
N ASP A 603 19.48 17.03 4.83
CA ASP A 603 20.25 17.56 3.72
C ASP A 603 20.49 19.08 3.88
N GLN A 604 21.69 19.55 3.52
CA GLN A 604 22.05 20.97 3.66
C GLN A 604 21.24 21.92 2.76
N GLN A 605 20.76 21.44 1.62
CA GLN A 605 19.95 22.25 0.70
C GLN A 605 18.46 22.09 0.98
N PHE A 606 18.01 20.86 1.25
CA PHE A 606 16.58 20.54 1.31
C PHE A 606 16.00 20.41 2.73
N GLY A 607 16.82 20.46 3.79
CA GLY A 607 16.37 20.26 5.16
C GLY A 607 16.12 18.80 5.51
N TYR A 608 15.17 18.52 6.40
CA TYR A 608 14.77 17.15 6.72
C TYR A 608 14.23 16.42 5.50
N ILE A 609 14.70 15.19 5.30
CA ILE A 609 14.30 14.34 4.18
C ILE A 609 13.31 13.27 4.64
N THR A 610 12.27 13.10 3.83
CA THR A 610 11.19 12.11 3.95
C THR A 610 11.04 11.36 2.64
N SER A 611 10.31 10.25 2.64
CA SER A 611 10.07 9.41 1.46
C SER A 611 9.43 10.22 0.35
N SER A 612 8.53 11.14 0.68
CA SER A 612 7.92 12.06 -0.28
C SER A 612 8.56 13.45 -0.18
N PRO A 613 9.03 14.03 -1.29
CA PRO A 613 9.50 15.41 -1.35
C PRO A 613 8.47 16.47 -0.94
N SER A 614 7.18 16.14 -0.89
CA SER A 614 6.14 17.07 -0.40
C SER A 614 6.29 17.43 1.08
N ASN A 615 7.04 16.64 1.85
CA ASN A 615 7.26 16.84 3.29
C ASN A 615 8.71 17.29 3.62
N TRP A 616 9.52 17.63 2.62
CA TRP A 616 10.88 18.13 2.84
C TRP A 616 10.92 19.53 3.49
N GLY A 617 12.08 19.92 4.00
CA GLY A 617 12.30 21.17 4.73
C GLY A 617 12.21 20.96 6.23
N THR A 618 11.21 21.54 6.86
CA THR A 618 10.93 21.36 8.29
C THR A 618 10.20 20.04 8.59
N GLY A 619 9.47 19.50 7.60
CA GLY A 619 8.52 18.41 7.79
C GLY A 619 7.37 18.73 8.76
N LEU A 620 7.21 20.00 9.14
CA LEU A 620 6.24 20.47 10.12
C LEU A 620 4.90 20.80 9.46
N HIS A 621 3.83 20.33 10.08
CA HIS A 621 2.49 20.75 9.76
C HIS A 621 1.70 21.06 11.03
N VAL A 622 1.42 22.33 11.25
CA VAL A 622 0.60 22.84 12.35
C VAL A 622 -0.76 23.25 11.80
N SER A 623 -1.83 22.79 12.44
CA SER A 623 -3.19 23.24 12.15
C SER A 623 -4.01 23.48 13.40
N VAL A 624 -5.06 24.29 13.27
CA VAL A 624 -6.01 24.59 14.33
C VAL A 624 -7.43 24.45 13.80
N VAL A 625 -8.31 23.92 14.64
CA VAL A 625 -9.74 23.82 14.35
C VAL A 625 -10.44 25.05 14.92
N LEU A 626 -11.05 25.83 14.05
CA LEU A 626 -11.76 27.06 14.37
C LEU A 626 -13.27 26.86 14.33
N ARG A 627 -14.01 27.49 15.24
CA ARG A 627 -15.46 27.65 15.16
C ARG A 627 -15.80 29.01 14.55
N VAL A 628 -16.10 29.05 13.26
CA VAL A 628 -16.31 30.29 12.48
C VAL A 628 -17.56 30.22 11.59
N PRO A 629 -18.77 30.10 12.18
CA PRO A 629 -20.02 29.88 11.43
C PRO A 629 -20.37 31.01 10.45
N ASN A 630 -20.09 32.27 10.80
CA ASN A 630 -20.42 33.40 9.93
C ASN A 630 -19.47 33.47 8.73
N LEU A 631 -18.17 33.31 8.97
CA LEU A 631 -17.15 33.31 7.92
C LEU A 631 -17.31 32.09 7.01
N ALA A 632 -17.67 30.94 7.56
CA ALA A 632 -18.00 29.75 6.79
C ALA A 632 -19.20 29.97 5.86
N THR A 633 -20.22 30.67 6.33
CA THR A 633 -21.37 31.04 5.51
C THR A 633 -20.98 32.05 4.42
N LEU A 634 -20.24 33.10 4.78
CA LEU A 634 -19.80 34.15 3.85
C LEU A 634 -18.94 33.60 2.71
N LEU A 635 -18.02 32.68 3.03
CA LEU A 635 -17.10 32.08 2.08
C LEU A 635 -17.66 30.81 1.42
N ALA A 636 -18.91 30.44 1.74
CA ALA A 636 -19.59 29.24 1.26
C ALA A 636 -18.79 27.94 1.52
N PHE A 637 -18.14 27.83 2.68
CA PHE A 637 -17.47 26.59 3.08
C PHE A 637 -18.51 25.47 3.27
N LYS A 638 -18.26 24.31 2.66
CA LYS A 638 -19.05 23.10 2.93
C LYS A 638 -18.69 22.57 4.32
N PRO A 639 -19.67 22.13 5.14
CA PRO A 639 -19.39 21.56 6.45
C PRO A 639 -18.44 20.36 6.39
N LEU A 640 -17.43 20.32 7.27
CA LEU A 640 -16.42 19.25 7.33
C LEU A 640 -16.99 17.87 7.66
N ALA A 641 -18.09 17.80 8.43
CA ALA A 641 -18.70 16.54 8.87
C ALA A 641 -19.45 15.74 7.79
N LYS A 642 -19.76 16.34 6.61
CA LYS A 642 -20.66 15.72 5.60
C LYS A 642 -20.02 15.51 4.22
N THR A 643 -18.72 15.75 4.06
CA THR A 643 -18.08 15.83 2.74
C THR A 643 -16.97 14.77 2.61
N PRO A 644 -17.06 13.80 1.67
CA PRO A 644 -15.98 12.85 1.38
C PRO A 644 -14.65 13.56 1.05
N ARG A 645 -13.51 12.97 1.43
CA ARG A 645 -12.14 13.52 1.28
C ARG A 645 -11.82 14.06 -0.13
N ALA A 646 -12.38 13.43 -1.17
CA ALA A 646 -12.20 13.82 -2.58
C ALA A 646 -13.01 15.05 -3.00
N THR A 647 -14.00 15.49 -2.20
CA THR A 647 -14.91 16.61 -2.47
C THR A 647 -14.75 17.77 -1.49
N GLN A 648 -13.76 17.69 -0.60
CA GLN A 648 -13.40 18.72 0.39
C GLN A 648 -12.62 19.90 -0.23
N GLN A 649 -12.42 19.93 -1.55
CA GLN A 649 -11.83 21.10 -2.20
C GLN A 649 -12.78 22.30 -2.03
N PRO A 650 -12.32 23.40 -1.39
CA PRO A 650 -13.11 24.61 -1.28
C PRO A 650 -13.36 25.17 -2.68
N ASP A 651 -14.44 25.95 -2.84
CA ASP A 651 -14.59 26.79 -4.02
C ASP A 651 -13.30 27.62 -4.23
N ASP A 652 -12.91 27.84 -5.49
CA ASP A 652 -11.62 28.45 -5.88
C ASP A 652 -11.30 29.73 -5.10
N LYS A 653 -12.33 30.52 -4.75
CA LYS A 653 -12.20 31.77 -4.00
C LYS A 653 -11.69 31.57 -2.57
N ALA A 654 -12.20 30.57 -1.87
CA ALA A 654 -11.85 30.34 -0.48
C ALA A 654 -10.47 29.66 -0.36
N THR A 655 -10.15 28.79 -1.32
CA THR A 655 -8.78 28.26 -1.52
C THR A 655 -7.79 29.39 -1.79
N ALA A 656 -8.13 30.32 -2.69
CA ALA A 656 -7.26 31.45 -3.02
C ALA A 656 -7.05 32.40 -1.82
N LEU A 657 -8.09 32.65 -1.02
CA LEU A 657 -7.99 33.46 0.20
C LEU A 657 -7.03 32.82 1.23
N LEU A 658 -7.25 31.54 1.55
CA LEU A 658 -6.38 30.85 2.52
C LEU A 658 -4.95 30.78 1.99
N ALA A 659 -4.76 30.50 0.70
CA ALA A 659 -3.44 30.51 0.08
C ALA A 659 -2.76 31.88 0.15
N ALA A 660 -3.51 32.98 0.04
CA ALA A 660 -3.00 34.35 0.23
C ALA A 660 -2.60 34.66 1.69
N LEU A 661 -3.14 33.92 2.66
CA LEU A 661 -2.70 33.92 4.06
C LEU A 661 -1.58 32.92 4.36
N GLY A 662 -1.13 32.14 3.37
CA GLY A 662 -0.15 31.06 3.57
C GLY A 662 -0.74 29.79 4.22
N LEU A 663 -2.07 29.69 4.25
CA LEU A 663 -2.83 28.62 4.88
C LEU A 663 -3.58 27.77 3.86
N TYR A 664 -3.98 26.58 4.27
CA TYR A 664 -4.90 25.73 3.52
C TYR A 664 -5.86 25.03 4.46
N ILE A 665 -6.94 24.46 3.91
CA ILE A 665 -7.83 23.59 4.66
C ILE A 665 -7.14 22.23 4.85
N SER A 666 -6.84 21.91 6.10
CA SER A 666 -6.35 20.58 6.45
C SER A 666 -7.51 19.57 6.37
N PRO A 667 -7.28 18.35 5.85
CA PRO A 667 -8.33 17.34 5.75
C PRO A 667 -8.88 17.01 7.15
N ALA A 668 -10.21 16.91 7.23
CA ALA A 668 -11.06 16.97 8.42
C ALA A 668 -10.44 16.58 9.78
N PRO A 669 -10.79 17.31 10.87
CA PRO A 669 -10.22 17.07 12.18
C PRO A 669 -10.42 15.62 12.60
N ASP A 670 -9.41 15.12 13.30
CA ASP A 670 -9.31 13.72 13.73
C ASP A 670 -10.49 13.31 14.66
N GLY A 671 -11.36 14.26 15.03
CA GLY A 671 -12.66 14.07 15.70
C GLY A 671 -12.54 13.76 17.19
N ARG A 672 -11.31 13.62 17.70
CA ARG A 672 -10.99 13.16 19.06
C ARG A 672 -11.45 14.10 20.17
N PHE A 673 -11.67 15.38 19.86
CA PHE A 673 -12.21 16.35 20.81
C PHE A 673 -13.69 16.69 20.54
N GLY A 674 -14.36 15.98 19.61
CA GLY A 674 -15.73 16.32 19.18
C GLY A 674 -15.85 17.62 18.39
N ASP A 675 -14.73 18.27 18.10
CA ASP A 675 -14.59 19.54 17.37
C ASP A 675 -15.13 19.48 15.93
N ALA A 676 -15.04 18.31 15.29
CA ALA A 676 -15.59 18.06 13.96
C ALA A 676 -17.11 18.29 13.84
N ALA A 677 -17.84 18.21 14.96
CA ALA A 677 -19.29 18.38 15.01
C ALA A 677 -19.73 19.83 15.30
N ALA A 678 -18.78 20.74 15.56
CA ALA A 678 -19.10 22.13 15.83
C ALA A 678 -19.63 22.84 14.57
N ASP A 679 -20.60 23.73 14.78
CA ASP A 679 -21.15 24.55 13.70
C ASP A 679 -20.06 25.51 13.18
N GLY A 680 -19.93 25.60 11.86
CA GLY A 680 -18.85 26.37 11.24
C GLY A 680 -17.42 25.89 11.54
N ALA A 681 -17.23 24.62 11.93
CA ALA A 681 -15.89 24.07 12.16
C ALA A 681 -15.03 24.22 10.89
N LEU A 682 -13.77 24.66 11.04
CA LEU A 682 -12.80 24.82 9.97
C LEU A 682 -11.39 24.46 10.45
N ASP A 683 -10.75 23.43 9.86
CA ASP A 683 -9.36 23.06 10.17
C ASP A 683 -8.39 23.76 9.20
N VAL A 684 -7.61 24.71 9.70
CA VAL A 684 -6.66 25.51 8.90
C VAL A 684 -5.22 25.24 9.32
N GLY A 685 -4.33 25.03 8.35
CA GLY A 685 -2.91 24.76 8.62
C GLY A 685 -1.96 25.38 7.60
N ASN A 686 -0.65 25.24 7.83
CA ASN A 686 0.39 25.82 6.96
C ASN A 686 0.52 25.11 5.60
N ILE A 687 0.65 25.89 4.52
CA ILE A 687 1.06 25.36 3.21
C ILE A 687 2.57 25.07 3.18
N ALA A 688 3.37 26.02 3.65
CA ALA A 688 4.82 25.97 3.52
C ALA A 688 5.43 24.93 4.46
N LYS A 689 6.27 24.05 3.92
CA LYS A 689 7.09 23.10 4.69
C LYS A 689 8.59 23.31 4.45
N ALA A 690 8.95 23.74 3.24
CA ALA A 690 10.31 24.11 2.88
C ALA A 690 10.46 25.60 2.59
N GLY A 691 11.69 26.09 2.73
CA GLY A 691 12.08 27.49 2.51
C GLY A 691 11.57 28.50 3.55
N MET A 692 11.18 28.02 4.73
CA MET A 692 10.89 28.80 5.94
C MET A 692 11.36 27.98 7.14
N THR A 693 11.84 28.64 8.18
CA THR A 693 12.09 28.01 9.49
C THR A 693 10.77 27.61 10.15
N GLU A 694 10.84 26.71 11.13
CA GLU A 694 9.66 26.33 11.90
C GLU A 694 9.02 27.53 12.63
N ASP A 695 9.83 28.49 13.10
CA ASP A 695 9.36 29.73 13.74
C ASP A 695 8.57 30.62 12.77
N GLU A 696 9.07 30.80 11.55
CA GLU A 696 8.39 31.57 10.50
C GLU A 696 7.07 30.91 10.09
N ILE A 697 7.02 29.58 10.05
CA ILE A 697 5.78 28.83 9.79
C ILE A 697 4.74 29.14 10.88
N LEU A 698 5.12 29.12 12.16
CA LEU A 698 4.19 29.46 13.24
C LEU A 698 3.74 30.92 13.22
N GLU A 699 4.63 31.85 12.87
CA GLU A 699 4.30 33.28 12.74
C GLU A 699 3.22 33.46 11.66
N VAL A 700 3.39 32.82 10.48
CA VAL A 700 2.41 32.82 9.39
C VAL A 700 1.07 32.20 9.81
N VAL A 701 1.09 31.02 10.43
CA VAL A 701 -0.15 30.37 10.91
C VAL A 701 -0.85 31.22 11.95
N GLY A 702 -0.12 31.76 12.91
CA GLY A 702 -0.67 32.57 13.99
C GLY A 702 -1.29 33.88 13.47
N GLU A 703 -0.64 34.57 12.54
CA GLU A 703 -1.19 35.79 11.92
C GLU A 703 -2.44 35.48 11.10
N GLY A 704 -2.41 34.43 10.28
CA GLY A 704 -3.56 34.03 9.48
C GLY A 704 -4.75 33.62 10.34
N VAL A 705 -4.54 32.85 11.42
CA VAL A 705 -5.59 32.46 12.35
C VAL A 705 -6.18 33.66 13.08
N LYS A 706 -5.35 34.59 13.59
CA LYS A 706 -5.82 35.83 14.23
C LYS A 706 -6.67 36.67 13.27
N GLN A 707 -6.31 36.73 11.99
CA GLN A 707 -7.09 37.43 10.97
C GLN A 707 -8.46 36.78 10.76
N LEU A 708 -8.53 35.44 10.68
CA LEU A 708 -9.79 34.70 10.56
C LEU A 708 -10.70 34.94 11.77
N ILE A 709 -10.14 34.92 12.99
CA ILE A 709 -10.86 35.24 14.23
C ILE A 709 -11.38 36.68 14.21
N ALA A 710 -10.56 37.64 13.75
CA ALA A 710 -10.96 39.03 13.65
C ALA A 710 -12.12 39.22 12.66
N TRP A 711 -12.08 38.55 11.50
CA TRP A 711 -13.17 38.57 10.52
C TRP A 711 -14.45 37.95 11.05
N GLU A 712 -14.38 36.82 11.76
CA GLU A 712 -15.55 36.23 12.40
C GLU A 712 -16.21 37.22 13.36
N ALA A 713 -15.43 37.88 14.22
CA ALA A 713 -15.92 38.89 15.16
C ALA A 713 -16.44 40.18 14.47
N MET A 714 -15.97 40.50 13.27
CA MET A 714 -16.50 41.61 12.47
C MET A 714 -17.86 41.27 11.86
N LEU A 715 -18.09 40.02 11.48
CA LEU A 715 -19.35 39.58 10.87
C LEU A 715 -20.54 39.63 11.84
N ASP A 716 -20.28 39.57 13.15
CA ASP A 716 -21.29 39.76 14.19
C ASP A 716 -21.79 41.21 14.31
N LYS A 717 -21.14 42.18 13.65
CA LYS A 717 -21.49 43.62 13.70
C LYS A 717 -22.30 44.06 12.49
N GLU A 718 -23.18 45.05 12.70
CA GLU A 718 -23.96 45.66 11.62
C GLU A 718 -23.02 46.31 10.56
N GLY A 719 -23.20 45.95 9.29
CA GLY A 719 -22.30 46.35 8.20
C GLY A 719 -21.00 45.54 8.06
N GLY A 720 -20.75 44.59 8.96
CA GLY A 720 -19.53 43.77 8.99
C GLY A 720 -19.27 42.95 7.72
N SER A 721 -20.34 42.44 7.09
CA SER A 721 -20.24 41.65 5.85
C SER A 721 -19.55 42.39 4.70
N ALA A 722 -19.89 43.66 4.47
CA ALA A 722 -19.27 44.45 3.41
C ALA A 722 -17.79 44.76 3.70
N ALA A 723 -17.46 45.03 4.97
CA ALA A 723 -16.09 45.29 5.40
C ALA A 723 -15.18 44.05 5.23
N VAL A 724 -15.65 42.87 5.67
CA VAL A 724 -14.90 41.62 5.53
C VAL A 724 -14.73 41.25 4.06
N GLN A 725 -15.73 41.44 3.21
CA GLN A 725 -15.59 41.19 1.76
C GLN A 725 -14.52 42.08 1.10
N ASP A 726 -14.41 43.34 1.51
CA ASP A 726 -13.37 44.26 1.01
C ASP A 726 -11.96 43.85 1.49
N GLU A 727 -11.82 43.45 2.76
CA GLU A 727 -10.54 42.93 3.28
C GLU A 727 -10.12 41.63 2.59
N VAL A 728 -11.05 40.68 2.44
CA VAL A 728 -10.83 39.42 1.69
C VAL A 728 -10.31 39.71 0.28
N ARG A 729 -10.91 40.68 -0.41
CA ARG A 729 -10.46 41.10 -1.74
C ARG A 729 -9.03 41.65 -1.72
N LYS A 730 -8.72 42.56 -0.78
CA LYS A 730 -7.38 43.17 -0.64
C LYS A 730 -6.30 42.12 -0.34
N VAL A 731 -6.57 41.21 0.60
CA VAL A 731 -5.64 40.14 0.96
C VAL A 731 -5.40 39.20 -0.22
N THR A 732 -6.47 38.78 -0.90
CA THR A 732 -6.37 37.89 -2.07
C THR A 732 -5.58 38.54 -3.21
N GLN A 733 -5.76 39.85 -3.45
CA GLN A 733 -5.00 40.60 -4.46
C GLN A 733 -3.52 40.76 -4.09
N ARG A 734 -3.20 40.96 -2.81
CA ARG A 734 -1.82 41.06 -2.33
C ARG A 734 -1.07 39.75 -2.50
N GLY A 735 -1.77 38.62 -2.33
CA GLY A 735 -1.19 37.28 -2.33
C GLY A 735 -0.28 37.04 -1.12
N PHE A 736 0.17 35.79 -0.98
CA PHE A 736 1.12 35.42 0.06
C PHE A 736 2.54 35.74 -0.39
N LYS A 737 3.27 36.50 0.44
CA LYS A 737 4.70 36.71 0.30
C LYS A 737 5.41 36.05 1.47
N ARG A 738 6.48 35.32 1.18
CA ARG A 738 7.31 34.73 2.23
C ARG A 738 7.93 35.84 3.08
N PRO A 739 8.06 35.63 4.40
CA PRO A 739 8.86 36.51 5.24
C PRO A 739 10.26 36.64 4.65
N GLU A 740 10.82 37.85 4.66
CA GLU A 740 12.23 38.03 4.32
C GLU A 740 13.09 37.32 5.37
N PRO A 741 14.17 36.61 4.96
CA PRO A 741 15.02 35.90 5.89
C PRO A 741 15.57 36.89 6.91
N LYS A 742 15.25 36.68 8.19
CA LYS A 742 15.80 37.49 9.29
C LYS A 742 17.32 37.34 9.25
N ALA A 743 18.05 38.39 8.87
CA ALA A 743 19.50 38.40 8.85
C ALA A 743 20.03 38.13 10.26
N LYS A 744 20.36 36.88 10.57
CA LYS A 744 21.10 36.56 11.79
C LYS A 744 22.52 37.11 11.61
N ALA A 745 22.87 38.09 12.42
CA ALA A 745 24.23 38.61 12.53
C ALA A 745 25.13 37.52 13.14
N GLU A 746 25.63 36.60 12.31
CA GLU A 746 26.77 35.77 12.68
C GLU A 746 28.05 36.61 12.52
N LYS A 747 28.57 37.12 13.65
CA LYS A 747 29.99 37.45 13.75
C LYS A 747 30.77 36.14 13.60
N VAL A 748 31.18 35.82 12.38
CA VAL A 748 32.19 34.80 12.13
C VAL A 748 33.54 35.38 12.57
N GLU A 749 34.04 34.91 13.72
CA GLU A 749 35.43 35.10 14.10
C GLU A 749 36.30 34.40 13.03
N LYS A 750 37.09 35.19 12.29
CA LYS A 750 38.03 34.68 11.29
C LYS A 750 39.08 33.81 11.99
N VAL A 751 39.03 32.50 11.75
CA VAL A 751 40.21 31.64 11.89
C VAL A 751 41.02 31.79 10.61
N GLU A 752 42.17 32.45 10.68
CA GLU A 752 43.15 32.51 9.59
C GLU A 752 43.73 31.12 9.32
N VAL A 753 43.63 30.66 8.08
CA VAL A 753 44.34 29.48 7.56
C VAL A 753 45.47 29.98 6.66
N PRO A 754 46.73 29.54 6.84
CA PRO A 754 47.87 30.02 6.05
C PRO A 754 47.80 29.51 4.58
N PRO A 755 48.42 30.23 3.63
CA PRO A 755 48.22 29.99 2.20
C PRO A 755 48.91 28.71 1.70
N LYS A 756 48.22 27.99 0.80
CA LYS A 756 48.73 26.82 0.07
C LYS A 756 49.72 27.24 -1.02
N GLU A 757 50.94 26.72 -0.98
CA GLU A 757 51.86 26.72 -2.12
C GLU A 757 51.39 25.75 -3.23
N GLN A 758 51.64 26.15 -4.48
CA GLN A 758 51.35 25.39 -5.71
C GLN A 758 52.37 24.26 -5.94
N PRO A 759 52.00 23.12 -6.56
CA PRO A 759 52.96 22.07 -6.86
C PRO A 759 53.70 22.34 -8.18
N LYS A 760 55.04 22.34 -8.13
CA LYS A 760 55.89 22.14 -9.31
C LYS A 760 56.23 20.66 -9.47
N LYS A 761 56.27 20.23 -10.73
CA LYS A 761 56.73 18.92 -11.20
C LYS A 761 58.24 18.72 -10.98
N ASP A 762 58.64 17.49 -10.69
CA ASP A 762 59.60 16.67 -11.44
C ASP A 762 60.40 15.70 -10.54
N ALA A 763 60.70 14.54 -11.13
CA ALA A 763 61.83 13.61 -10.87
C ALA A 763 61.76 12.52 -9.76
N GLU A 764 61.80 11.27 -10.28
CA GLU A 764 62.63 10.11 -9.89
C GLU A 764 62.55 9.44 -8.49
N ALA A 765 62.41 8.10 -8.55
CA ALA A 765 62.63 7.09 -7.49
C ALA A 765 64.15 6.98 -7.12
N PRO A 766 64.65 6.33 -6.03
CA PRO A 766 64.17 5.05 -5.44
C PRO A 766 64.43 4.75 -3.91
N THR A 767 63.88 3.61 -3.43
CA THR A 767 64.39 2.61 -2.43
C THR A 767 64.70 2.92 -0.94
N GLU A 768 64.49 1.85 -0.12
CA GLU A 768 64.95 1.51 1.26
C GLU A 768 64.02 1.86 2.44
N LYS A 769 63.39 0.85 3.09
CA LYS A 769 63.82 0.03 4.26
C LYS A 769 63.97 0.85 5.55
N GLU A 770 63.12 0.60 6.55
CA GLU A 770 63.51 0.20 7.92
C GLU A 770 62.31 -0.11 8.85
N GLU A 771 62.58 -0.98 9.82
CA GLU A 771 61.73 -1.69 10.79
C GLU A 771 61.16 -0.83 11.95
N PRO A 772 60.23 -1.38 12.77
CA PRO A 772 59.56 -0.66 13.84
C PRO A 772 60.35 -0.70 15.16
N LYS A 773 60.26 0.36 15.98
CA LYS A 773 60.77 0.39 17.37
C LYS A 773 59.64 0.37 18.40
N GLU A 774 59.86 -0.47 19.41
CA GLU A 774 59.00 -0.83 20.53
C GLU A 774 58.89 0.23 21.65
N LEU A 775 57.72 0.23 22.32
CA LEU A 775 57.43 0.21 23.80
C LEU A 775 58.00 1.33 24.73
N PRO A 776 57.26 1.72 25.82
CA PRO A 776 57.09 0.86 27.01
C PRO A 776 55.75 0.87 27.74
N ILE A 777 55.50 -0.27 28.40
CA ILE A 777 54.44 -0.59 29.37
C ILE A 777 55.08 -0.65 30.76
N GLU A 778 54.44 -0.04 31.78
CA GLU A 778 54.54 -0.40 33.22
C GLU A 778 53.15 -0.16 33.86
N LYS A 779 52.40 -1.19 34.27
CA LYS A 779 52.39 -1.98 35.54
C LYS A 779 51.76 -1.29 36.77
N LYS A 780 50.66 -1.89 37.27
CA LYS A 780 50.30 -2.10 38.69
C LYS A 780 49.06 -3.01 38.75
N GLU A 781 49.18 -4.30 39.07
CA GLU A 781 49.26 -4.97 40.39
C GLU A 781 47.92 -5.17 41.12
N THR A 782 47.72 -6.43 41.52
CA THR A 782 46.55 -7.11 42.09
C THR A 782 46.63 -7.22 43.62
N ARG A 783 45.46 -7.30 44.29
CA ARG A 783 45.29 -8.01 45.57
C ARG A 783 43.80 -8.25 45.93
N GLU A 784 43.45 -9.50 46.20
CA GLU A 784 42.27 -10.01 46.95
C GLU A 784 42.71 -10.40 48.39
N PRO A 785 41.90 -11.02 49.30
CA PRO A 785 40.42 -11.04 49.56
C PRO A 785 40.08 -10.82 51.09
N ASP A 786 38.79 -10.84 51.51
CA ASP A 786 38.32 -11.63 52.70
C ASP A 786 36.77 -11.72 52.89
N HIS A 787 36.34 -12.73 53.66
CA HIS A 787 35.02 -13.37 53.80
C HIS A 787 34.01 -12.86 54.88
N GLY A 788 32.69 -12.93 54.57
CA GLY A 788 31.52 -13.46 55.36
C GLY A 788 30.98 -12.75 56.63
N PRO A 789 29.81 -13.13 57.21
CA PRO A 789 28.79 -14.12 56.80
C PRO A 789 27.27 -13.73 56.93
N ALA A 790 26.41 -14.58 56.32
CA ALA A 790 25.04 -15.05 56.68
C ALA A 790 23.86 -14.09 57.02
N ASP A 791 22.70 -14.25 56.33
CA ASP A 791 21.52 -14.90 56.94
C ASP A 791 20.40 -15.30 55.95
N VAL A 792 19.62 -16.31 56.37
CA VAL A 792 18.67 -17.14 55.62
C VAL A 792 17.21 -16.77 55.97
N ALA A 793 16.31 -16.70 54.98
CA ALA A 793 14.86 -16.96 55.14
C ALA A 793 14.22 -17.12 53.73
N ALA A 794 13.95 -18.34 53.27
CA ALA A 794 12.71 -19.12 53.48
C ALA A 794 11.53 -18.69 52.59
N ALA A 795 11.16 -19.59 51.67
CA ALA A 795 9.95 -19.58 50.85
C ALA A 795 8.67 -19.73 51.72
N PRO A 796 7.46 -19.61 51.12
CA PRO A 796 6.85 -20.85 50.64
C PRO A 796 6.11 -20.76 49.29
N SER A 797 6.07 -21.93 48.66
CA SER A 797 5.19 -22.38 47.59
C SER A 797 3.71 -22.37 47.98
N ALA A 798 2.83 -22.08 47.03
CA ALA A 798 1.47 -22.63 47.01
C ALA A 798 1.09 -23.08 45.59
N THR A 799 0.84 -24.38 45.50
CA THR A 799 0.38 -25.17 44.35
C THR A 799 -1.15 -25.17 44.21
N ALA A 800 -1.59 -25.24 42.95
CA ALA A 800 -2.67 -26.07 42.40
C ALA A 800 -4.17 -25.84 42.73
N GLY A 801 -4.98 -25.99 41.66
CA GLY A 801 -6.43 -26.27 41.66
C GLY A 801 -7.22 -25.20 40.89
N GLY A 802 -8.03 -25.47 39.87
CA GLY A 802 -8.55 -26.70 39.27
C GLY A 802 -9.44 -26.34 38.08
N GLN A 803 -9.80 -27.34 37.28
CA GLN A 803 -10.63 -27.26 36.08
C GLN A 803 -12.06 -26.75 36.34
N ALA A 804 -12.62 -26.04 35.35
CA ALA A 804 -13.97 -26.23 34.80
C ALA A 804 -13.99 -25.66 33.37
#